data_AF-A0A7I4YMQ0-F1
#
_entry.id   AF-A0A7I4YMQ0-F1
#
_cell.length_a   1.000
_cell.length_b   1.000
_cell.length_c   1.000
_cell.angle_alpha   90.00
_cell.angle_beta   90.00
_cell.angle_gamma   90.00
#
_symmetry.space_group_name_H-M   'P 1'
#
loop_
_entity.id
_entity.type
_entity.pdbx_description
1 polymer ?
#
loop_
_entity_poly.entity_id
_entity_poly.type
_entity_poly.pdbx_seq_one_letter_code
_entity_poly.pdbx_strand_id
1 'polypeptide(L)'
;MSLLRVFVQVLLTEISMTLADTSFEMFCEKPPNFGTGKYDKKASTCTVEYNFYTYNDMEATDFCEAQHPYSLKEKNRKGQKTICVITNDLECKVSSEILIGEKCFSITSELSYAEAEEGCSSLGPLISLHKITSSYEQKWISAFFSDKEMLWVGNNNKELKSLALAKLQGKSLSTKQGRPVNKKSDKYAILTRKGSLARLKGGVIAPVTADTKLPVICSQPAVPRQEYFASLIEQMRTFGYKVTEAIDRSGRKRAFTVIRGLHLFTINSRFDAGTKKLHEACAAFPNGYAATPYDFKDIKDFKRVLKEAEVNIVAVPGRKKPEFGKENLKDCTKDPYYKQARTHFVFDVMTATNKTIQKTARNDEFWANGFPTRTCGDMPRVALAYTQNGLVDVPNMARLFVACTFGAPPEVKPDDGSEACSDLADYNKKTKKCTCRKGYYDMANQKLFAKRKGDTSVPGVHCFTCKKAKEIAVYVLLDSSDKFGSKLLICLRYPFAYHHAYLMASYLKKGGKLGSAFGDSDDFRLVEAEGGWKLKEPSSSDSGKKTITEAVTEAYTKLAKHRSYRKLLILLLDQVPSDVSAASKKLTELRESNLEKHIEIFVAVASGDTKSLTDMTTTGKVHKIPSDHAGQCGLGTKVSSEMLRLLCLH
;
A
#
# COMPACT_ATOMS: atom_id res chain seq x y z
N MET A 1 -21.25 9.17 -52.86
CA MET A 1 -22.37 9.69 -52.07
C MET A 1 -22.94 8.51 -51.29
N SER A 2 -22.58 8.38 -50.01
CA SER A 2 -23.37 8.93 -48.88
C SER A 2 -24.56 8.02 -48.58
N LEU A 3 -24.92 7.64 -47.35
CA LEU A 3 -24.41 7.76 -45.99
C LEU A 3 -25.58 7.20 -45.12
N LEU A 4 -25.26 6.74 -43.91
CA LEU A 4 -26.05 6.87 -42.66
C LEU A 4 -26.95 5.74 -42.13
N ARG A 5 -26.77 5.57 -40.79
CA ARG A 5 -27.45 4.78 -39.71
C ARG A 5 -26.89 3.36 -39.51
N VAL A 6 -26.01 3.01 -38.57
CA VAL A 6 -25.49 3.50 -37.26
C VAL A 6 -26.49 3.51 -36.08
N PHE A 7 -26.06 2.81 -34.99
CA PHE A 7 -26.41 2.89 -33.55
C PHE A 7 -27.67 2.09 -33.09
N VAL A 8 -27.73 1.30 -32.00
CA VAL A 8 -26.90 1.08 -30.78
C VAL A 8 -27.23 -0.32 -30.22
N GLN A 9 -26.24 -1.18 -29.93
CA GLN A 9 -26.32 -2.12 -28.79
C GLN A 9 -24.91 -2.63 -28.41
N VAL A 10 -24.10 -1.72 -27.85
CA VAL A 10 -22.87 -2.10 -27.12
C VAL A 10 -23.22 -2.06 -25.64
N LEU A 11 -23.58 -3.23 -25.10
CA LEU A 11 -23.71 -3.46 -23.67
C LEU A 11 -22.31 -3.69 -23.10
N LEU A 12 -21.80 -2.67 -22.40
CA LEU A 12 -20.98 -2.75 -21.19
C LEU A 12 -20.10 -4.01 -21.06
N THR A 13 -19.01 -4.05 -21.83
CA THR A 13 -17.76 -4.60 -21.27
C THR A 13 -17.14 -3.51 -20.41
N GLU A 14 -17.25 -3.66 -19.09
CA GLU A 14 -16.32 -3.00 -18.17
C GLU A 14 -14.91 -3.36 -18.61
N ILE A 15 -14.23 -2.41 -19.26
CA ILE A 15 -12.78 -2.46 -19.39
C ILE A 15 -12.28 -2.18 -17.97
N SER A 16 -12.10 -3.24 -17.17
CA SER A 16 -11.05 -3.20 -16.15
C SER A 16 -9.76 -2.83 -16.91
N MET A 17 -9.35 -1.57 -16.82
CA MET A 17 -7.99 -1.20 -17.16
C MET A 17 -7.10 -1.88 -16.13
N THR A 18 -6.75 -3.14 -16.39
CA THR A 18 -5.59 -3.78 -15.78
C THR A 18 -4.42 -2.84 -16.05
N LEU A 19 -3.91 -2.22 -14.98
CA LEU A 19 -2.67 -1.45 -15.00
C LEU A 19 -1.59 -2.40 -15.53
N ALA A 20 -1.32 -2.30 -16.83
CA ALA A 20 -0.19 -3.00 -17.43
C ALA A 20 1.05 -2.50 -16.69
N ASP A 21 1.76 -3.42 -16.06
CA ASP A 21 3.03 -3.13 -15.42
C ASP A 21 3.99 -2.73 -16.54
N THR A 22 4.26 -1.43 -16.65
CA THR A 22 5.05 -0.85 -17.75
C THR A 22 6.40 -1.54 -17.89
N SER A 23 6.93 -2.11 -16.80
CA SER A 23 8.18 -2.86 -16.79
C SER A 23 8.13 -4.17 -17.58
N PHE A 24 7.04 -4.94 -17.50
CA PHE A 24 6.89 -6.20 -18.23
C PHE A 24 6.69 -5.98 -19.73
N GLU A 25 5.87 -4.99 -20.10
CA GLU A 25 5.67 -4.61 -21.50
C GLU A 25 6.99 -4.12 -22.11
N MET A 26 7.74 -3.25 -21.40
CA MET A 26 9.07 -2.80 -21.84
C MET A 26 10.07 -3.96 -21.99
N PHE A 27 10.07 -4.93 -21.07
CA PHE A 27 10.91 -6.12 -21.19
C PHE A 27 10.57 -6.90 -22.47
N CYS A 28 9.28 -7.06 -22.76
CA CYS A 28 8.82 -7.79 -23.94
C CYS A 28 9.13 -7.10 -25.25
N GLU A 29 9.11 -5.77 -25.28
CA GLU A 29 9.53 -5.02 -26.46
C GLU A 29 11.04 -5.14 -26.72
N LYS A 30 11.85 -5.25 -25.65
CA LYS A 30 13.31 -5.28 -25.73
C LYS A 30 13.92 -6.32 -24.78
N PRO A 31 13.70 -7.62 -25.05
CA PRO A 31 14.26 -8.65 -24.20
C PRO A 31 15.79 -8.68 -24.34
N PRO A 32 16.52 -9.05 -23.27
CA PRO A 32 17.98 -9.07 -23.29
C PRO A 32 18.53 -10.17 -24.21
N ASN A 33 19.85 -10.16 -24.44
CA ASN A 33 20.58 -11.20 -25.19
C ASN A 33 20.05 -11.43 -26.61
N PHE A 34 19.69 -10.36 -27.31
CA PHE A 34 19.22 -10.38 -28.70
C PHE A 34 17.95 -11.22 -28.93
N GLY A 35 17.14 -11.42 -27.89
CA GLY A 35 15.81 -12.00 -28.05
C GLY A 35 14.90 -11.08 -28.86
N THR A 36 13.88 -11.65 -29.49
CA THR A 36 12.78 -10.89 -30.10
C THR A 36 11.49 -11.23 -29.37
N GLY A 37 10.89 -10.24 -28.71
CA GLY A 37 9.70 -10.45 -27.89
C GLY A 37 8.42 -9.96 -28.56
N LYS A 38 7.31 -10.63 -28.27
CA LYS A 38 5.95 -10.23 -28.66
C LYS A 38 5.05 -10.29 -27.43
N TYR A 39 4.52 -9.14 -27.03
CA TYR A 39 3.60 -9.03 -25.92
C TYR A 39 2.15 -9.22 -26.38
N ASP A 40 1.42 -10.12 -25.70
CA ASP A 40 -0.02 -10.29 -25.84
C ASP A 40 -0.71 -9.64 -24.63
N LYS A 41 -1.31 -8.46 -24.87
CA LYS A 41 -2.04 -7.70 -23.84
C LYS A 41 -3.24 -8.46 -23.27
N LYS A 42 -3.92 -9.29 -24.08
CA LYS A 42 -5.13 -10.00 -23.62
C LYS A 42 -4.77 -11.15 -22.70
N ALA A 43 -3.71 -11.88 -23.02
CA ALA A 43 -3.25 -13.01 -22.22
C ALA A 43 -2.29 -12.60 -21.09
N SER A 44 -1.82 -11.34 -21.05
CA SER A 44 -0.72 -10.89 -20.19
C SER A 44 0.52 -11.77 -20.31
N THR A 45 0.75 -12.32 -21.51
CA THR A 45 1.87 -13.21 -21.82
C THR A 45 2.81 -12.57 -22.81
N CYS A 46 4.05 -12.99 -22.78
CA CYS A 46 5.12 -12.50 -23.60
C CYS A 46 5.87 -13.68 -24.20
N THR A 47 5.89 -13.74 -25.52
CA THR A 47 6.65 -14.79 -26.23
C THR A 47 7.97 -14.19 -26.65
N VAL A 48 9.08 -14.74 -26.15
CA VAL A 48 10.42 -14.31 -26.51
C VAL A 48 11.11 -15.42 -27.30
N GLU A 49 11.57 -15.07 -28.49
CA GLU A 49 12.31 -15.95 -29.37
C GLU A 49 13.81 -15.64 -29.27
N TYR A 50 14.60 -16.65 -28.94
CA TYR A 50 16.05 -16.58 -28.91
C TYR A 50 16.64 -17.40 -30.06
N ASN A 51 17.58 -16.81 -30.79
CA ASN A 51 18.41 -17.52 -31.78
C ASN A 51 19.49 -18.35 -31.07
N PHE A 52 19.04 -19.26 -30.21
CA PHE A 52 19.89 -20.16 -29.42
C PHE A 52 19.27 -21.56 -29.45
N TYR A 53 20.10 -22.56 -29.71
CA TYR A 53 19.67 -23.95 -29.81
C TYR A 53 19.82 -24.66 -28.46
N THR A 54 18.78 -25.37 -28.04
CA THR A 54 18.76 -26.21 -26.84
C THR A 54 18.45 -27.66 -27.23
N TYR A 55 19.21 -28.61 -26.68
CA TYR A 55 19.17 -30.01 -27.13
C TYR A 55 17.95 -30.76 -26.58
N ASN A 56 17.47 -30.38 -25.40
CA ASN A 56 16.37 -31.05 -24.70
C ASN A 56 15.51 -30.05 -23.89
N ASP A 57 14.41 -30.55 -23.31
CA ASP A 57 13.47 -29.71 -22.56
C ASP A 57 14.03 -29.19 -21.23
N MET A 58 15.01 -29.87 -20.64
CA MET A 58 15.66 -29.44 -19.40
C MET A 58 16.56 -28.23 -19.67
N GLU A 59 17.40 -28.32 -20.69
CA GLU A 59 18.23 -27.20 -21.14
C GLU A 59 17.38 -26.02 -21.64
N ALA A 60 16.26 -26.28 -22.31
CA ALA A 60 15.33 -25.23 -22.71
C ALA A 60 14.73 -24.51 -21.50
N THR A 61 14.36 -25.25 -20.46
CA THR A 61 13.89 -24.71 -19.18
C THR A 61 14.97 -23.85 -18.53
N ASP A 62 16.16 -24.42 -18.29
CA ASP A 62 17.28 -23.72 -17.65
C ASP A 62 17.68 -22.46 -18.42
N PHE A 63 17.71 -22.55 -19.74
CA PHE A 63 17.98 -21.41 -20.61
C PHE A 63 16.93 -20.33 -20.43
N CYS A 64 15.64 -20.67 -20.59
CA CYS A 64 14.54 -19.71 -20.50
C CYS A 64 14.49 -19.03 -19.13
N GLU A 65 14.54 -19.80 -18.03
CA GLU A 65 14.53 -19.25 -16.66
C GLU A 65 15.72 -18.31 -16.41
N ALA A 66 16.87 -18.54 -17.05
CA ALA A 66 18.01 -17.64 -16.95
C ALA A 66 17.84 -16.32 -17.74
N GLN A 67 16.90 -16.24 -18.69
CA GLN A 67 16.75 -15.10 -19.61
C GLN A 67 15.71 -14.05 -19.21
N HIS A 68 14.93 -14.26 -18.15
CA HIS A 68 13.96 -13.28 -17.67
C HIS A 68 13.87 -13.28 -16.15
N PRO A 69 13.33 -12.22 -15.52
CA PRO A 69 13.00 -12.21 -14.10
C PRO A 69 11.59 -12.74 -13.77
N TYR A 70 10.75 -13.02 -14.77
CA TYR A 70 9.32 -13.34 -14.64
C TYR A 70 9.03 -14.85 -14.55
N SER A 71 7.76 -15.26 -14.54
CA SER A 71 7.37 -16.68 -14.53
C SER A 71 7.44 -17.29 -15.93
N LEU A 72 8.08 -18.46 -16.05
CA LEU A 72 8.08 -19.24 -17.28
C LEU A 72 6.78 -20.06 -17.37
N LYS A 73 5.98 -19.82 -18.42
CA LYS A 73 4.73 -20.54 -18.66
C LYS A 73 4.96 -21.75 -19.55
N GLU A 74 5.63 -21.54 -20.68
CA GLU A 74 5.92 -22.59 -21.65
C GLU A 74 7.30 -22.38 -22.28
N LYS A 75 7.87 -23.48 -22.76
CA LYS A 75 9.10 -23.50 -23.54
C LYS A 75 8.84 -24.30 -24.80
N ASN A 76 9.35 -23.83 -25.93
CA ASN A 76 9.22 -24.50 -27.22
C ASN A 76 10.55 -24.44 -27.98
N ARG A 77 10.78 -25.44 -28.84
CA ARG A 77 11.97 -25.57 -29.67
C ARG A 77 11.54 -25.59 -31.13
N LYS A 78 12.02 -24.61 -31.92
CA LYS A 78 11.69 -24.50 -33.34
C LYS A 78 12.96 -24.39 -34.17
N GLY A 79 13.48 -25.54 -34.62
CA GLY A 79 14.77 -25.60 -35.32
C GLY A 79 15.91 -25.15 -34.39
N GLN A 80 16.72 -24.19 -34.83
CA GLN A 80 17.83 -23.62 -34.04
C GLN A 80 17.41 -22.55 -33.03
N LYS A 81 16.11 -22.43 -32.75
CA LYS A 81 15.54 -21.37 -31.91
C LYS A 81 14.89 -21.95 -30.67
N THR A 82 15.10 -21.28 -29.55
CA THR A 82 14.44 -21.55 -28.27
C THR A 82 13.43 -20.44 -28.01
N ILE A 83 12.18 -20.82 -27.79
CA ILE A 83 11.06 -19.90 -27.58
C ILE A 83 10.64 -20.03 -26.11
N CYS A 84 10.66 -18.92 -25.39
CA CYS A 84 10.24 -18.82 -24.00
C CYS A 84 8.92 -18.04 -23.94
N VAL A 85 7.86 -18.65 -23.44
CA VAL A 85 6.59 -17.98 -23.17
C VAL A 85 6.55 -17.66 -21.69
N ILE A 86 6.59 -16.38 -21.37
CA ILE A 86 6.65 -15.88 -20.00
C ILE A 86 5.38 -15.11 -19.68
N THR A 87 5.01 -15.05 -18.41
CA THR A 87 3.81 -14.38 -17.93
C THR A 87 4.16 -13.45 -16.77
N ASN A 88 3.41 -12.36 -16.64
CA ASN A 88 3.47 -11.52 -15.46
C ASN A 88 2.35 -11.88 -14.49
N ASP A 89 2.71 -12.68 -13.51
CA ASP A 89 1.79 -13.21 -12.50
C ASP A 89 1.64 -12.30 -11.28
N LEU A 90 2.52 -11.31 -11.17
CA LEU A 90 2.61 -10.39 -10.05
C LEU A 90 2.39 -8.94 -10.54
N GLU A 91 2.13 -8.05 -9.61
CA GLU A 91 2.01 -6.63 -9.89
C GLU A 91 2.56 -5.80 -8.74
N CYS A 92 2.95 -4.58 -9.09
CA CYS A 92 3.32 -3.56 -8.12
C CYS A 92 2.13 -2.68 -7.77
N LYS A 93 2.05 -2.26 -6.51
CA LYS A 93 0.96 -1.39 -6.03
C LYS A 93 1.03 0.00 -6.67
N VAL A 94 2.23 0.45 -7.02
CA VAL A 94 2.47 1.75 -7.61
C VAL A 94 2.97 1.56 -9.04
N SER A 95 2.35 2.22 -10.02
CA SER A 95 2.68 2.06 -11.44
C SER A 95 4.09 2.51 -11.82
N SER A 96 4.75 3.30 -10.98
CA SER A 96 6.15 3.72 -11.17
C SER A 96 7.18 2.74 -10.62
N GLU A 97 6.74 1.69 -9.92
CA GLU A 97 7.64 0.64 -9.44
C GLU A 97 8.00 -0.32 -10.58
N ILE A 98 9.20 -0.90 -10.49
CA ILE A 98 9.67 -1.91 -11.44
C ILE A 98 9.57 -3.28 -10.78
N LEU A 99 8.86 -4.20 -11.43
CA LEU A 99 8.78 -5.59 -10.98
C LEU A 99 10.01 -6.37 -11.45
N ILE A 100 10.75 -6.96 -10.51
CA ILE A 100 11.85 -7.89 -10.79
C ILE A 100 11.69 -9.11 -9.88
N GLY A 101 11.36 -10.26 -10.46
CA GLY A 101 11.03 -11.46 -9.70
C GLY A 101 9.81 -11.21 -8.82
N GLU A 102 9.92 -11.52 -7.54
CA GLU A 102 8.82 -11.38 -6.56
C GLU A 102 8.81 -10.03 -5.82
N LYS A 103 9.55 -9.03 -6.30
CA LYS A 103 9.72 -7.74 -5.60
C LYS A 103 9.46 -6.55 -6.52
N CYS A 104 8.88 -5.52 -5.94
CA CYS A 104 8.66 -4.22 -6.53
C CYS A 104 9.73 -3.25 -6.07
N PHE A 105 10.37 -2.59 -7.03
CA PHE A 105 11.52 -1.72 -6.80
C PHE A 105 11.21 -0.28 -7.10
N SER A 106 11.60 0.60 -6.19
CA SER A 106 11.56 2.05 -6.32
C SER A 106 12.97 2.61 -6.25
N ILE A 107 13.31 3.51 -7.18
CA ILE A 107 14.54 4.29 -7.12
C ILE A 107 14.21 5.68 -6.59
N THR A 108 14.88 6.09 -5.52
CA THR A 108 14.73 7.43 -4.95
C THR A 108 15.88 8.35 -5.34
N SER A 109 15.80 9.61 -4.91
CA SER A 109 16.84 10.61 -5.11
C SER A 109 18.19 10.21 -4.50
N GLU A 110 19.22 10.97 -4.83
CA GLU A 110 20.56 10.70 -4.35
C GLU A 110 20.73 11.13 -2.89
N LEU A 111 21.08 10.17 -2.05
CA LEU A 111 21.15 10.31 -0.60
C LEU A 111 22.48 9.75 -0.09
N SER A 112 22.93 10.25 1.06
CA SER A 112 23.95 9.53 1.85
C SER A 112 23.37 8.22 2.38
N TYR A 113 24.23 7.29 2.83
CA TYR A 113 23.75 5.98 3.29
C TYR A 113 22.79 6.07 4.48
N ALA A 114 23.06 6.98 5.44
CA ALA A 114 22.18 7.17 6.60
C ALA A 114 20.79 7.70 6.20
N GLU A 115 20.76 8.65 5.25
CA GLU A 115 19.51 9.18 4.69
C GLU A 115 18.78 8.14 3.84
N ALA A 116 19.50 7.20 3.21
CA ALA A 116 18.93 6.14 2.39
C ALA A 116 18.13 5.12 3.23
N GLU A 117 18.67 4.71 4.39
CA GLU A 117 17.97 3.80 5.31
C GLU A 117 16.67 4.41 5.84
N GLU A 118 16.71 5.70 6.20
CA GLU A 118 15.53 6.46 6.65
C GLU A 118 14.56 6.72 5.49
N GLY A 119 15.08 7.10 4.33
CA GLY A 119 14.33 7.48 3.13
C GLY A 119 13.44 6.35 2.61
N CYS A 120 13.97 5.14 2.46
CA CYS A 120 13.16 4.00 2.01
C CYS A 120 12.05 3.67 3.01
N SER A 121 12.37 3.69 4.30
CA SER A 121 11.41 3.38 5.37
C SER A 121 10.23 4.37 5.35
N SER A 122 10.49 5.64 4.99
CA SER A 122 9.48 6.70 4.90
C SER A 122 8.44 6.53 3.79
N LEU A 123 8.72 5.72 2.76
CA LEU A 123 7.82 5.50 1.63
C LEU A 123 6.63 4.59 1.97
N GLY A 124 6.79 3.73 2.98
CA GLY A 124 5.72 2.85 3.42
C GLY A 124 6.20 1.81 4.43
N PRO A 125 5.28 1.20 5.19
CA PRO A 125 5.63 0.25 6.25
C PRO A 125 6.30 -1.04 5.74
N LEU A 126 6.12 -1.36 4.46
CA LEU A 126 6.68 -2.56 3.82
C LEU A 126 7.89 -2.26 2.91
N ILE A 127 8.26 -0.99 2.78
CA ILE A 127 9.35 -0.56 1.89
C ILE A 127 10.61 -0.40 2.73
N SER A 128 11.69 -1.05 2.31
CA SER A 128 12.99 -0.94 2.98
C SER A 128 14.12 -0.79 1.99
N LEU A 129 15.27 -0.30 2.47
CA LEU A 129 16.51 -0.32 1.70
C LEU A 129 16.79 -1.75 1.24
N HIS A 130 16.89 -1.94 -0.07
CA HIS A 130 16.87 -3.26 -0.65
C HIS A 130 18.12 -4.07 -0.30
N LYS A 131 17.92 -5.34 0.05
CA LYS A 131 19.00 -6.32 0.24
C LYS A 131 18.95 -7.34 -0.89
N ILE A 132 20.06 -7.44 -1.61
CA ILE A 132 20.25 -8.43 -2.67
C ILE A 132 20.47 -9.80 -2.03
N THR A 133 19.69 -10.78 -2.45
CA THR A 133 19.64 -12.12 -1.84
C THR A 133 20.21 -13.22 -2.74
N SER A 134 20.33 -12.98 -4.05
CA SER A 134 20.86 -13.95 -5.00
C SER A 134 21.63 -13.30 -6.16
N SER A 135 22.49 -14.09 -6.82
CA SER A 135 23.20 -13.66 -8.04
C SER A 135 22.24 -13.39 -9.20
N TYR A 136 21.10 -14.09 -9.24
CA TYR A 136 20.02 -13.86 -10.19
C TYR A 136 19.41 -12.46 -10.00
N GLU A 137 19.06 -12.10 -8.77
CA GLU A 137 18.55 -10.77 -8.43
C GLU A 137 19.59 -9.68 -8.76
N GLN A 138 20.86 -9.93 -8.41
CA GLN A 138 21.98 -9.05 -8.73
C GLN A 138 22.11 -8.75 -10.24
N LYS A 139 21.98 -9.78 -11.09
CA LYS A 139 22.00 -9.66 -12.56
C LYS A 139 20.87 -8.74 -13.04
N TRP A 140 19.64 -8.99 -12.59
CA TRP A 140 18.46 -8.29 -13.10
C TRP A 140 18.38 -6.85 -12.62
N ILE A 141 18.73 -6.56 -11.36
CA ILE A 141 18.83 -5.17 -10.87
C ILE A 141 19.82 -4.37 -11.74
N SER A 142 20.98 -4.95 -12.09
CA SER A 142 21.93 -4.27 -12.97
C SER A 142 21.39 -4.05 -14.39
N ALA A 143 20.58 -4.95 -14.90
CA ALA A 143 20.03 -4.84 -16.26
C ALA A 143 18.94 -3.75 -16.33
N PHE A 144 17.96 -3.80 -15.42
CA PHE A 144 16.82 -2.87 -15.41
C PHE A 144 17.22 -1.43 -15.06
N PHE A 145 18.22 -1.26 -14.19
CA PHE A 145 18.68 0.07 -13.74
C PHE A 145 20.01 0.50 -14.39
N SER A 146 20.29 0.02 -15.60
CA SER A 146 21.53 0.30 -16.33
C SER A 146 21.69 1.78 -16.74
N ASP A 147 20.64 2.58 -16.61
CA ASP A 147 20.65 4.04 -16.75
C ASP A 147 21.31 4.75 -15.56
N LYS A 148 21.47 4.06 -14.43
CA LYS A 148 22.21 4.53 -13.24
C LYS A 148 23.67 4.05 -13.28
N GLU A 149 24.55 4.76 -12.59
CA GLU A 149 25.95 4.31 -12.41
C GLU A 149 26.08 3.32 -11.24
N MET A 150 25.55 3.72 -10.07
CA MET A 150 25.57 2.94 -8.83
C MET A 150 24.32 3.18 -8.00
N LEU A 151 23.90 2.19 -7.22
CA LEU A 151 22.73 2.25 -6.34
C LEU A 151 23.06 1.75 -4.93
N TRP A 152 22.61 2.46 -3.90
CA TRP A 152 22.75 2.02 -2.51
C TRP A 152 21.97 0.74 -2.22
N VAL A 153 22.61 -0.25 -1.59
CA VAL A 153 21.97 -1.49 -1.12
C VAL A 153 22.20 -1.68 0.38
N GLY A 154 21.26 -2.34 1.06
CA GLY A 154 21.25 -2.55 2.51
C GLY A 154 21.99 -3.81 2.97
N ASN A 155 22.75 -4.46 2.08
CA ASN A 155 23.48 -5.68 2.40
C ASN A 155 24.59 -5.40 3.43
N ASN A 156 24.82 -6.36 4.32
CA ASN A 156 26.02 -6.39 5.17
C ASN A 156 27.03 -7.45 4.70
N ASN A 157 28.24 -7.41 5.26
CA ASN A 157 29.35 -8.29 4.84
C ASN A 157 29.03 -9.80 4.93
N LYS A 158 28.14 -10.23 5.85
CA LYS A 158 27.75 -11.65 5.96
C LYS A 158 26.82 -12.08 4.82
N GLU A 159 25.97 -11.16 4.37
CA GLU A 159 24.97 -11.36 3.31
C GLU A 159 25.59 -11.36 1.89
N LEU A 160 26.84 -10.89 1.74
CA LEU A 160 27.51 -10.75 0.44
C LEU A 160 28.33 -11.97 0.01
N LYS A 161 28.44 -13.03 0.83
CA LYS A 161 29.36 -14.15 0.59
C LYS A 161 29.11 -14.91 -0.72
N SER A 162 27.86 -14.99 -1.16
CA SER A 162 27.43 -15.69 -2.37
C SER A 162 27.23 -14.77 -3.58
N LEU A 163 27.56 -13.47 -3.45
CA LEU A 163 27.32 -12.45 -4.47
C LEU A 163 28.63 -12.00 -5.12
N ALA A 164 28.52 -11.46 -6.34
CA ALA A 164 29.68 -10.87 -7.01
C ALA A 164 30.11 -9.57 -6.29
N LEU A 165 31.18 -9.64 -5.51
CA LEU A 165 31.72 -8.55 -4.71
C LEU A 165 33.10 -8.07 -5.23
N ALA A 166 33.27 -6.76 -5.37
CA ALA A 166 34.54 -6.15 -5.71
C ALA A 166 35.52 -6.26 -4.53
N LYS A 167 36.67 -6.91 -4.75
CA LYS A 167 37.75 -7.01 -3.77
C LYS A 167 38.67 -5.79 -3.88
N LEU A 168 38.38 -4.74 -3.12
CA LEU A 168 39.12 -3.47 -3.18
C LEU A 168 40.27 -3.31 -2.16
N GLN A 169 40.78 -4.41 -1.56
CA GLN A 169 41.96 -4.42 -0.66
C GLN A 169 42.05 -3.23 0.34
N GLY A 170 41.00 -3.02 1.13
CA GLY A 170 40.97 -1.95 2.14
C GLY A 170 40.63 -0.55 1.61
N LYS A 171 40.37 -0.43 0.31
CA LYS A 171 39.80 0.77 -0.32
C LYS A 171 38.29 0.64 -0.46
N SER A 172 37.64 1.78 -0.63
CA SER A 172 36.23 1.89 -0.99
C SER A 172 36.09 2.85 -2.16
N LEU A 173 34.95 2.82 -2.83
CA LEU A 173 34.62 3.83 -3.82
C LEU A 173 34.08 5.09 -3.13
N SER A 174 34.35 6.24 -3.74
CA SER A 174 33.72 7.52 -3.45
C SER A 174 33.21 8.11 -4.77
N THR A 175 32.22 9.00 -4.68
CA THR A 175 31.50 9.58 -5.83
C THR A 175 30.67 8.56 -6.63
N LYS A 176 29.79 9.05 -7.50
CA LYS A 176 28.90 8.23 -8.34
C LYS A 176 29.63 7.45 -9.42
N GLN A 177 30.75 8.00 -9.88
CA GLN A 177 31.61 7.42 -10.92
C GLN A 177 32.53 6.32 -10.37
N GLY A 178 32.55 6.13 -9.04
CA GLY A 178 33.28 5.04 -8.40
C GLY A 178 34.79 5.29 -8.31
N ARG A 179 35.21 6.47 -7.85
CA ARG A 179 36.63 6.78 -7.62
C ARG A 179 37.14 6.01 -6.40
N PRO A 180 38.19 5.19 -6.50
CA PRO A 180 38.73 4.49 -5.34
C PRO A 180 39.43 5.44 -4.38
N VAL A 181 39.19 5.28 -3.07
CA VAL A 181 39.82 6.01 -1.97
C VAL A 181 40.35 5.05 -0.91
N ASN A 182 41.44 5.45 -0.23
CA ASN A 182 42.06 4.66 0.85
C ASN A 182 41.28 4.80 2.16
N LYS A 183 39.99 4.45 2.12
CA LYS A 183 39.10 4.44 3.28
C LYS A 183 38.37 3.10 3.28
N LYS A 184 38.27 2.45 4.44
CA LYS A 184 37.42 1.27 4.59
C LYS A 184 35.97 1.71 4.78
N SER A 185 35.06 0.96 4.19
CA SER A 185 33.62 1.13 4.41
C SER A 185 32.96 -0.22 4.58
N ASP A 186 31.94 -0.26 5.42
CA ASP A 186 31.02 -1.39 5.61
C ASP A 186 29.69 -1.18 4.87
N LYS A 187 29.59 -0.12 4.06
CA LYS A 187 28.40 0.21 3.25
C LYS A 187 28.64 -0.15 1.80
N TYR A 188 27.60 -0.62 1.13
CA TYR A 188 27.73 -1.24 -0.18
C TYR A 188 26.77 -0.65 -1.19
N ALA A 189 27.22 -0.56 -2.44
CA ALA A 189 26.39 -0.19 -3.58
C ALA A 189 26.57 -1.23 -4.69
N ILE A 190 25.51 -1.47 -5.46
CA ILE A 190 25.60 -2.24 -6.71
C ILE A 190 25.96 -1.29 -7.85
N LEU A 191 26.97 -1.67 -8.64
CA LEU A 191 27.30 -0.99 -9.89
C LEU A 191 26.35 -1.51 -10.96
N THR A 192 25.53 -0.64 -11.55
CA THR A 192 24.55 -1.03 -12.58
C THR A 192 25.10 -0.86 -14.00
N ARG A 193 26.16 -0.07 -14.17
CA ARG A 193 26.89 0.09 -15.43
C ARG A 193 28.39 -0.02 -15.23
N LYS A 194 29.12 -0.37 -16.29
CA LYS A 194 30.59 -0.35 -16.31
C LYS A 194 31.08 1.10 -16.15
N GLY A 195 31.56 1.45 -14.96
CA GLY A 195 32.16 2.76 -14.70
C GLY A 195 33.47 2.94 -15.50
N SER A 196 33.66 4.13 -16.05
CA SER A 196 34.80 4.47 -16.92
C SER A 196 36.17 4.44 -16.23
N LEU A 197 36.24 4.40 -14.89
CA LEU A 197 37.50 4.58 -14.15
C LEU A 197 37.93 3.40 -13.25
N ALA A 198 37.06 2.42 -12.96
CA ALA A 198 37.37 1.34 -11.99
C ALA A 198 37.58 -0.06 -12.60
N ARG A 199 37.43 -0.25 -13.92
CA ARG A 199 37.40 -1.57 -14.59
C ARG A 199 36.37 -2.58 -14.02
N LEU A 200 35.49 -2.16 -13.11
CA LEU A 200 34.46 -3.00 -12.51
C LEU A 200 33.31 -3.21 -13.50
N LYS A 201 32.82 -4.45 -13.59
CA LYS A 201 31.68 -4.81 -14.44
C LYS A 201 30.38 -4.37 -13.76
N GLY A 202 29.37 -4.04 -14.58
CA GLY A 202 27.99 -3.93 -14.09
C GLY A 202 27.55 -5.24 -13.42
N GLY A 203 26.71 -5.15 -12.42
CA GLY A 203 26.27 -6.24 -11.55
C GLY A 203 27.15 -6.44 -10.32
N VAL A 204 28.36 -5.88 -10.25
CA VAL A 204 29.24 -6.09 -9.08
C VAL A 204 28.83 -5.19 -7.92
N ILE A 205 28.80 -5.72 -6.70
CA ILE A 205 28.64 -4.94 -5.47
C ILE A 205 30.01 -4.46 -5.01
N ALA A 206 30.14 -3.21 -4.57
CA ALA A 206 31.40 -2.66 -4.06
C ALA A 206 31.20 -1.88 -2.75
N PRO A 207 32.20 -1.86 -1.86
CA PRO A 207 32.16 -0.99 -0.69
C PRO A 207 32.27 0.48 -1.13
N VAL A 208 31.43 1.35 -0.59
CA VAL A 208 31.34 2.79 -0.91
C VAL A 208 31.33 3.59 0.38
N THR A 209 31.98 4.76 0.40
CA THR A 209 31.97 5.62 1.60
C THR A 209 30.56 6.12 1.91
N ALA A 210 30.15 6.06 3.18
CA ALA A 210 28.77 6.34 3.61
C ALA A 210 28.25 7.76 3.31
N ASP A 211 29.16 8.70 3.12
CA ASP A 211 28.93 10.09 2.75
C ASP A 211 28.68 10.30 1.24
N THR A 212 28.93 9.28 0.42
CA THR A 212 28.66 9.36 -1.02
C THR A 212 27.16 9.47 -1.27
N LYS A 213 26.77 10.48 -2.07
CA LYS A 213 25.38 10.64 -2.51
C LYS A 213 25.10 9.77 -3.73
N LEU A 214 24.39 8.67 -3.54
CA LEU A 214 23.97 7.76 -4.60
C LEU A 214 22.44 7.63 -4.60
N PRO A 215 21.81 7.36 -5.76
CA PRO A 215 20.42 6.96 -5.78
C PRO A 215 20.21 5.69 -4.97
N VAL A 216 19.03 5.56 -4.36
CA VAL A 216 18.73 4.47 -3.42
C VAL A 216 17.73 3.51 -4.03
N ILE A 217 18.02 2.20 -3.96
CA ILE A 217 17.07 1.17 -4.33
C ILE A 217 16.28 0.71 -3.10
N CYS A 218 14.99 0.99 -3.11
CA CYS A 218 14.03 0.53 -2.10
C CYS A 218 13.20 -0.61 -2.71
N SER A 219 12.80 -1.57 -1.88
CA SER A 219 11.96 -2.68 -2.36
C SER A 219 10.86 -3.06 -1.37
N GLN A 220 9.78 -3.60 -1.92
CA GLN A 220 8.73 -4.31 -1.19
C GLN A 220 8.33 -5.59 -1.94
N PRO A 221 7.68 -6.58 -1.28
CA PRO A 221 7.14 -7.74 -1.98
C PRO A 221 6.06 -7.36 -2.99
N ALA A 222 6.09 -7.98 -4.17
CA ALA A 222 5.05 -7.85 -5.17
C ALA A 222 3.77 -8.57 -4.72
N VAL A 223 2.63 -8.16 -5.27
CA VAL A 223 1.34 -8.80 -4.98
C VAL A 223 0.93 -9.64 -6.17
N PRO A 224 0.44 -10.88 -5.99
CA PRO A 224 0.00 -11.67 -7.13
C PRO A 224 -1.26 -11.08 -7.75
N ARG A 225 -1.30 -11.10 -9.09
CA ARG A 225 -2.48 -10.68 -9.85
C ARG A 225 -3.64 -11.63 -9.57
N GLN A 226 -4.86 -11.09 -9.64
CA GLN A 226 -6.05 -11.87 -9.33
C GLN A 226 -6.25 -13.03 -10.31
N GLU A 227 -5.87 -12.85 -11.58
CA GLU A 227 -5.92 -13.88 -12.63
C GLU A 227 -4.92 -15.01 -12.37
N TYR A 228 -3.73 -14.69 -11.85
CA TYR A 228 -2.73 -15.69 -11.49
C TYR A 228 -3.19 -16.54 -10.31
N PHE A 229 -3.84 -15.94 -9.31
CA PHE A 229 -4.41 -16.69 -8.19
C PHE A 229 -5.36 -17.79 -8.68
N ALA A 230 -6.20 -17.51 -9.68
CA ALA A 230 -7.09 -18.51 -10.25
C ALA A 230 -6.32 -19.68 -10.89
N SER A 231 -5.27 -19.38 -11.69
CA SER A 231 -4.42 -20.41 -12.31
C SER A 231 -3.68 -21.27 -11.28
N LEU A 232 -3.11 -20.65 -10.25
CA LEU A 232 -2.40 -21.37 -9.18
C LEU A 232 -3.36 -22.30 -8.39
N ILE A 233 -4.57 -21.84 -8.11
CA ILE A 233 -5.60 -22.66 -7.46
C ILE A 233 -5.97 -23.88 -8.31
N GLU A 234 -6.13 -23.70 -9.62
CA GLU A 234 -6.42 -24.81 -10.55
C GLU A 234 -5.25 -25.81 -10.64
N GLN A 235 -4.00 -25.34 -10.68
CA GLN A 235 -2.83 -26.22 -10.62
C GLN A 235 -2.80 -27.02 -9.31
N MET A 236 -3.03 -26.36 -8.16
CA MET A 236 -3.08 -27.04 -6.87
C MET A 236 -4.18 -28.11 -6.81
N ARG A 237 -5.37 -27.82 -7.36
CA ARG A 237 -6.46 -28.80 -7.50
C ARG A 237 -6.04 -29.99 -8.36
N THR A 238 -5.33 -29.73 -9.46
CA THR A 238 -4.78 -30.77 -10.35
C THR A 238 -3.79 -31.68 -9.61
N PHE A 239 -2.99 -31.12 -8.70
CA PHE A 239 -2.10 -31.88 -7.81
C PHE A 239 -2.82 -32.55 -6.62
N GLY A 240 -4.16 -32.50 -6.57
CA GLY A 240 -4.97 -33.16 -5.54
C GLY A 240 -5.13 -32.36 -4.24
N TYR A 241 -4.69 -31.10 -4.17
CA TYR A 241 -4.93 -30.26 -3.01
C TYR A 241 -6.37 -29.73 -3.01
N LYS A 242 -7.01 -29.81 -1.83
CA LYS A 242 -8.27 -29.11 -1.58
C LYS A 242 -7.99 -27.65 -1.25
N VAL A 243 -8.42 -26.75 -2.12
CA VAL A 243 -8.18 -25.31 -1.99
C VAL A 243 -9.49 -24.57 -1.79
N THR A 244 -9.59 -23.88 -0.66
CA THR A 244 -10.71 -23.02 -0.29
C THR A 244 -10.35 -21.57 -0.52
N GLU A 245 -11.23 -20.83 -1.16
CA GLU A 245 -11.08 -19.39 -1.35
C GLU A 245 -11.83 -18.61 -0.25
N ALA A 246 -11.24 -17.53 0.25
CA ALA A 246 -11.87 -16.65 1.23
C ALA A 246 -11.39 -15.20 1.09
N ILE A 247 -12.14 -14.25 1.64
CA ILE A 247 -11.78 -12.83 1.62
C ILE A 247 -11.00 -12.51 2.89
N ASP A 248 -9.85 -11.87 2.73
CA ASP A 248 -9.02 -11.42 3.84
C ASP A 248 -9.49 -10.08 4.43
N ARG A 249 -8.89 -9.69 5.55
CA ARG A 249 -9.24 -8.42 6.22
C ARG A 249 -8.96 -7.17 5.40
N SER A 250 -8.11 -7.25 4.38
CA SER A 250 -7.85 -6.17 3.42
C SER A 250 -8.85 -6.13 2.25
N GLY A 251 -9.80 -7.06 2.22
CA GLY A 251 -10.81 -7.18 1.16
C GLY A 251 -10.32 -7.95 -0.06
N ARG A 252 -9.17 -8.63 0.02
CA ARG A 252 -8.58 -9.38 -1.09
C ARG A 252 -8.97 -10.85 -1.03
N LYS A 253 -9.17 -11.46 -2.18
CA LYS A 253 -9.39 -12.91 -2.30
C LYS A 253 -8.08 -13.64 -2.01
N ARG A 254 -8.13 -14.66 -1.18
CA ARG A 254 -7.00 -15.54 -0.80
C ARG A 254 -7.38 -16.99 -0.92
N ALA A 255 -6.37 -17.80 -1.18
CA ALA A 255 -6.50 -19.25 -1.19
C ALA A 255 -5.90 -19.86 0.08
N PHE A 256 -6.55 -20.92 0.54
CA PHE A 256 -6.21 -21.66 1.74
C PHE A 256 -6.24 -23.15 1.42
N THR A 257 -5.26 -23.89 1.94
CA THR A 257 -5.19 -25.35 1.83
C THR A 257 -4.78 -25.94 3.16
N VAL A 258 -5.09 -27.21 3.41
CA VAL A 258 -4.65 -27.91 4.61
C VAL A 258 -3.60 -28.94 4.23
N ILE A 259 -2.40 -28.80 4.79
CA ILE A 259 -1.36 -29.83 4.71
C ILE A 259 -1.70 -30.91 5.73
N ARG A 260 -2.03 -32.10 5.22
CA ARG A 260 -2.40 -33.28 6.03
C ARG A 260 -1.19 -34.01 6.63
N GLY A 261 0.00 -33.41 6.60
CA GLY A 261 1.14 -33.86 7.38
C GLY A 261 0.92 -33.55 8.87
N LEU A 262 1.35 -34.44 9.76
CA LEU A 262 1.30 -34.17 11.19
C LEU A 262 2.49 -33.29 11.59
N HIS A 263 2.19 -32.04 11.96
CA HIS A 263 3.20 -31.06 12.36
C HIS A 263 3.22 -30.85 13.88
N LEU A 264 4.42 -30.65 14.41
CA LEU A 264 4.69 -30.37 15.82
C LEU A 264 4.99 -28.89 16.00
N PHE A 265 4.59 -28.34 17.14
CA PHE A 265 5.13 -27.07 17.61
C PHE A 265 6.60 -27.25 18.01
N THR A 266 7.40 -26.19 17.94
CA THR A 266 8.74 -26.20 18.53
C THR A 266 8.59 -26.21 20.05
N ILE A 267 9.16 -27.19 20.73
CA ILE A 267 9.12 -27.25 22.20
C ILE A 267 10.30 -26.45 22.72
N ASN A 268 10.05 -25.22 23.16
CA ASN A 268 11.08 -24.38 23.80
C ASN A 268 11.20 -24.71 25.29
N SER A 269 10.06 -24.97 25.96
CA SER A 269 9.97 -25.46 27.33
C SER A 269 8.61 -26.12 27.56
N ARG A 270 8.34 -26.66 28.77
CA ARG A 270 6.99 -27.17 29.10
C ARG A 270 5.88 -26.09 29.08
N PHE A 271 6.24 -24.80 29.16
CA PHE A 271 5.30 -23.68 29.16
C PHE A 271 5.41 -22.78 27.92
N ASP A 272 6.23 -23.16 26.95
CA ASP A 272 6.48 -22.36 25.75
C ASP A 272 6.46 -23.23 24.49
N ALA A 273 5.81 -22.71 23.46
CA ALA A 273 5.63 -23.35 22.16
C ALA A 273 6.09 -22.38 21.07
N GLY A 274 7.08 -22.76 20.27
CA GLY A 274 7.45 -22.02 19.08
C GLY A 274 6.60 -22.43 17.87
N THR A 275 6.34 -21.46 17.00
CA THR A 275 5.43 -21.57 15.84
C THR A 275 6.16 -21.71 14.50
N LYS A 276 7.50 -21.59 14.51
CA LYS A 276 8.36 -21.60 13.31
C LYS A 276 8.12 -22.80 12.38
N LYS A 277 8.01 -24.00 12.95
CA LYS A 277 7.78 -25.24 12.18
C LYS A 277 6.46 -25.25 11.41
N LEU A 278 5.45 -24.51 11.89
CA LEU A 278 4.17 -24.41 11.18
C LEU A 278 4.31 -23.54 9.93
N HIS A 279 5.05 -22.44 10.00
CA HIS A 279 5.33 -21.62 8.81
C HIS A 279 6.23 -22.37 7.81
N GLU A 280 7.24 -23.09 8.30
CA GLU A 280 8.12 -23.92 7.46
C GLU A 280 7.33 -24.99 6.69
N ALA A 281 6.27 -25.56 7.28
CA ALA A 281 5.39 -26.50 6.58
C ALA A 281 4.67 -25.89 5.36
N CYS A 282 4.43 -24.58 5.38
CA CYS A 282 3.77 -23.86 4.31
C CYS A 282 4.75 -23.21 3.31
N ALA A 283 6.06 -23.28 3.57
CA ALA A 283 7.09 -22.67 2.72
C ALA A 283 7.22 -23.32 1.33
N ALA A 284 6.58 -24.48 1.12
CA ALA A 284 6.47 -25.12 -0.19
C ALA A 284 5.58 -24.32 -1.18
N PHE A 285 4.76 -23.40 -0.69
CA PHE A 285 3.95 -22.51 -1.52
C PHE A 285 4.63 -21.16 -1.72
N PRO A 286 4.44 -20.48 -2.87
CA PRO A 286 4.97 -19.14 -3.11
C PRO A 286 4.52 -18.16 -2.02
N ASN A 287 5.48 -17.61 -1.27
CA ASN A 287 5.22 -16.76 -0.10
C ASN A 287 4.24 -17.41 0.91
N GLY A 288 4.30 -18.73 1.06
CA GLY A 288 3.39 -19.50 1.90
C GLY A 288 3.68 -19.41 3.39
N TYR A 289 2.62 -19.35 4.20
CA TYR A 289 2.71 -19.32 5.67
C TYR A 289 1.48 -19.94 6.33
N ALA A 290 1.63 -20.38 7.58
CA ALA A 290 0.53 -20.92 8.37
C ALA A 290 -0.52 -19.85 8.71
N ALA A 291 -1.78 -20.13 8.40
CA ALA A 291 -2.89 -19.20 8.54
C ALA A 291 -3.35 -19.05 10.00
N THR A 292 -3.89 -17.88 10.30
CA THR A 292 -4.47 -17.47 11.59
C THR A 292 -5.87 -16.91 11.39
N PRO A 293 -6.66 -16.71 12.47
CA PRO A 293 -7.92 -15.97 12.39
C PRO A 293 -7.81 -14.54 11.79
N TYR A 294 -6.62 -13.94 11.80
CA TYR A 294 -6.38 -12.61 11.23
C TYR A 294 -6.27 -12.61 9.70
N ASP A 295 -6.11 -13.77 9.07
CA ASP A 295 -6.08 -13.91 7.62
C ASP A 295 -7.46 -13.84 6.98
N PHE A 296 -8.53 -13.87 7.78
CA PHE A 296 -9.92 -13.89 7.31
C PHE A 296 -10.67 -12.62 7.71
N LYS A 297 -11.49 -12.12 6.78
CA LYS A 297 -12.48 -11.06 7.04
C LYS A 297 -13.60 -11.57 7.92
N ASP A 298 -14.16 -12.71 7.56
CA ASP A 298 -15.16 -13.43 8.35
C ASP A 298 -14.54 -14.72 8.90
N ILE A 299 -14.57 -14.88 10.22
CA ILE A 299 -14.01 -16.06 10.89
C ILE A 299 -14.73 -17.37 10.50
N LYS A 300 -15.96 -17.28 9.97
CA LYS A 300 -16.69 -18.42 9.38
C LYS A 300 -15.97 -18.99 8.16
N ASP A 301 -15.21 -18.18 7.44
CA ASP A 301 -14.40 -18.65 6.31
C ASP A 301 -13.32 -19.61 6.78
N PHE A 302 -12.71 -19.39 7.96
CA PHE A 302 -11.74 -20.35 8.50
C PHE A 302 -12.41 -21.70 8.79
N LYS A 303 -13.64 -21.71 9.31
CA LYS A 303 -14.41 -22.95 9.49
C LYS A 303 -14.70 -23.64 8.16
N ARG A 304 -15.01 -22.87 7.10
CA ARG A 304 -15.20 -23.38 5.74
C ARG A 304 -13.94 -24.08 5.23
N VAL A 305 -12.75 -23.50 5.44
CA VAL A 305 -11.46 -24.13 5.08
C VAL A 305 -11.34 -25.53 5.70
N LEU A 306 -11.59 -25.66 7.01
CA LEU A 306 -11.52 -26.96 7.68
C LEU A 306 -12.58 -27.94 7.16
N LYS A 307 -13.80 -27.45 6.88
CA LYS A 307 -14.91 -28.29 6.40
C LYS A 307 -14.64 -28.84 5.00
N GLU A 308 -14.21 -28.00 4.07
CA GLU A 308 -13.87 -28.42 2.71
C GLU A 308 -12.65 -29.34 2.69
N ALA A 309 -11.65 -29.06 3.54
CA ALA A 309 -10.51 -29.94 3.73
C ALA A 309 -10.84 -31.24 4.50
N GLU A 310 -12.08 -31.45 4.97
CA GLU A 310 -12.54 -32.60 5.77
C GLU A 310 -11.65 -32.86 7.00
N VAL A 311 -11.28 -31.79 7.72
CA VAL A 311 -10.51 -31.89 8.96
C VAL A 311 -11.28 -31.26 10.12
N ASN A 312 -11.13 -31.86 11.29
CA ASN A 312 -11.80 -31.37 12.51
C ASN A 312 -10.97 -30.32 13.25
N ILE A 313 -9.65 -30.36 13.07
CA ILE A 313 -8.70 -29.53 13.82
C ILE A 313 -7.42 -29.28 13.00
N VAL A 314 -6.86 -28.08 13.12
CA VAL A 314 -5.54 -27.70 12.59
C VAL A 314 -4.74 -26.95 13.65
N ALA A 315 -3.42 -27.06 13.63
CA ALA A 315 -2.53 -26.17 14.37
C ALA A 315 -2.57 -24.76 13.77
N VAL A 316 -2.49 -23.76 14.65
CA VAL A 316 -2.38 -22.35 14.28
C VAL A 316 -1.10 -21.80 14.91
N PRO A 317 -0.36 -20.89 14.25
CA PRO A 317 0.84 -20.27 14.83
C PRO A 317 0.45 -19.32 15.96
N GLY A 318 0.12 -19.89 17.11
CA GLY A 318 -0.15 -19.16 18.33
C GLY A 318 0.16 -19.96 19.58
N ARG A 319 0.42 -19.22 20.66
CA ARG A 319 0.99 -19.73 21.90
C ARG A 319 0.59 -18.88 23.10
N LYS A 320 0.74 -19.45 24.28
CA LYS A 320 0.67 -18.73 25.54
C LYS A 320 1.97 -17.94 25.74
N LYS A 321 1.83 -16.73 26.26
CA LYS A 321 2.95 -15.90 26.69
C LYS A 321 3.68 -16.59 27.87
N PRO A 322 5.02 -16.78 27.80
CA PRO A 322 5.77 -17.55 28.80
C PRO A 322 5.62 -17.05 30.24
N GLU A 323 5.49 -15.74 30.43
CA GLU A 323 5.32 -15.09 31.74
C GLU A 323 3.99 -15.44 32.43
N PHE A 324 3.04 -16.01 31.69
CA PHE A 324 1.77 -16.53 32.22
C PHE A 324 1.72 -18.06 32.25
N GLY A 325 2.87 -18.74 32.18
CA GLY A 325 2.99 -20.18 32.35
C GLY A 325 2.32 -20.63 33.65
N LYS A 326 1.31 -21.51 33.54
CA LYS A 326 0.57 -22.06 34.68
C LYS A 326 0.30 -23.53 34.42
N GLU A 327 0.39 -24.34 35.47
CA GLU A 327 0.01 -25.75 35.44
C GLU A 327 -1.48 -25.94 35.10
N ASN A 328 -1.80 -27.13 34.63
CA ASN A 328 -3.19 -27.56 34.46
C ASN A 328 -3.89 -27.69 35.83
N LEU A 329 -5.22 -27.60 35.81
CA LEU A 329 -6.04 -27.83 37.00
C LEU A 329 -5.92 -29.29 37.46
N LYS A 330 -5.87 -29.52 38.78
CA LYS A 330 -5.69 -30.87 39.35
C LYS A 330 -6.97 -31.71 39.27
N ASP A 331 -8.12 -31.07 39.31
CA ASP A 331 -9.46 -31.63 39.47
C ASP A 331 -10.22 -31.78 38.14
N CYS A 332 -9.56 -31.54 37.00
CA CYS A 332 -10.14 -31.63 35.65
C CYS A 332 -11.38 -30.75 35.43
N THR A 333 -11.64 -29.78 36.30
CA THR A 333 -12.79 -28.89 36.18
C THR A 333 -12.56 -27.84 35.09
N LYS A 334 -13.64 -27.16 34.69
CA LYS A 334 -13.56 -26.07 33.73
C LYS A 334 -12.96 -24.84 34.42
N ASP A 335 -11.91 -24.26 33.85
CA ASP A 335 -11.31 -23.03 34.41
C ASP A 335 -12.35 -21.90 34.45
N PRO A 336 -12.79 -21.42 35.63
CA PRO A 336 -13.80 -20.37 35.74
C PRO A 336 -13.32 -19.04 35.17
N TYR A 337 -12.01 -18.86 35.02
CA TYR A 337 -11.36 -17.66 34.49
C TYR A 337 -10.92 -17.82 33.03
N TYR A 338 -11.43 -18.83 32.31
CA TYR A 338 -11.03 -19.13 30.93
C TYR A 338 -11.10 -17.88 30.02
N LYS A 339 -12.17 -17.07 30.11
CA LYS A 339 -12.30 -15.85 29.29
C LYS A 339 -11.18 -14.85 29.54
N GLN A 340 -10.82 -14.62 30.81
CA GLN A 340 -9.74 -13.70 31.18
C GLN A 340 -8.38 -14.23 30.69
N ALA A 341 -8.19 -15.55 30.77
CA ALA A 341 -6.97 -16.21 30.33
C ALA A 341 -6.70 -16.09 28.81
N ARG A 342 -7.71 -15.77 27.98
CA ARG A 342 -7.53 -15.51 26.54
C ARG A 342 -6.53 -14.39 26.25
N THR A 343 -6.41 -13.42 27.15
CA THR A 343 -5.44 -12.30 27.04
C THR A 343 -3.98 -12.74 27.15
N HIS A 344 -3.73 -13.94 27.70
CA HIS A 344 -2.40 -14.51 27.83
C HIS A 344 -1.92 -15.22 26.56
N PHE A 345 -2.77 -15.35 25.54
CA PHE A 345 -2.44 -16.02 24.28
C PHE A 345 -2.24 -15.01 23.16
N VAL A 346 -1.30 -15.33 22.26
CA VAL A 346 -0.96 -14.55 21.08
C VAL A 346 -0.81 -15.45 19.86
N PHE A 347 -1.07 -14.89 18.69
CA PHE A 347 -0.65 -15.42 17.40
C PHE A 347 0.68 -14.80 16.99
N ASP A 348 1.57 -15.61 16.44
CA ASP A 348 2.76 -15.15 15.75
C ASP A 348 2.39 -15.03 14.25
N VAL A 349 1.94 -13.85 13.83
CA VAL A 349 1.44 -13.59 12.47
C VAL A 349 2.61 -13.24 11.55
N MET A 350 2.69 -13.90 10.39
CA MET A 350 3.70 -13.60 9.36
C MET A 350 3.43 -12.23 8.75
N THR A 351 4.48 -11.43 8.55
CA THR A 351 4.44 -10.16 7.82
C THR A 351 5.10 -10.30 6.45
N ALA A 352 4.84 -9.35 5.56
CA ALA A 352 5.45 -9.33 4.23
C ALA A 352 7.00 -9.28 4.23
N THR A 353 7.62 -8.93 5.37
CA THR A 353 9.09 -8.96 5.53
C THR A 353 9.64 -10.33 5.97
N ASN A 354 8.83 -11.39 5.92
CA ASN A 354 9.12 -12.72 6.46
C ASN A 354 9.51 -12.71 7.95
N LYS A 355 8.98 -11.73 8.68
CA LYS A 355 9.11 -11.63 10.14
C LYS A 355 7.76 -11.91 10.78
N THR A 356 7.76 -12.55 11.94
CA THR A 356 6.57 -12.75 12.75
C THR A 356 6.36 -11.57 13.71
N ILE A 357 5.12 -11.11 13.80
CA ILE A 357 4.68 -10.15 14.81
C ILE A 357 3.65 -10.79 15.74
N GLN A 358 3.58 -10.32 16.98
CA GLN A 358 2.60 -10.82 17.93
C GLN A 358 1.28 -10.07 17.81
N LYS A 359 0.19 -10.84 17.71
CA LYS A 359 -1.19 -10.36 17.79
C LYS A 359 -1.95 -11.10 18.88
N THR A 360 -2.80 -10.39 19.61
CA THR A 360 -3.57 -10.95 20.70
C THR A 360 -4.57 -11.99 20.20
N ALA A 361 -4.72 -13.08 20.95
CA ALA A 361 -5.83 -14.00 20.74
C ALA A 361 -7.08 -13.61 21.54
N ARG A 362 -7.16 -12.43 22.17
CA ARG A 362 -8.25 -12.11 23.12
C ARG A 362 -9.68 -12.10 22.56
N ASN A 363 -9.85 -11.96 21.24
CA ASN A 363 -11.19 -11.80 20.65
C ASN A 363 -12.04 -13.05 20.88
N ASP A 364 -13.16 -12.88 21.57
CA ASP A 364 -14.07 -13.98 21.93
C ASP A 364 -14.61 -14.73 20.71
N GLU A 365 -14.77 -14.07 19.56
CA GLU A 365 -15.22 -14.67 18.30
C GLU A 365 -14.27 -15.76 17.78
N PHE A 366 -13.00 -15.71 18.17
CA PHE A 366 -12.02 -16.71 17.75
C PHE A 366 -12.22 -18.01 18.51
N TRP A 367 -12.61 -17.96 19.78
CA TRP A 367 -12.55 -19.10 20.69
C TRP A 367 -13.78 -19.97 20.65
N ALA A 368 -13.56 -21.28 20.77
CA ALA A 368 -14.62 -22.19 21.16
C ALA A 368 -15.11 -21.86 22.58
N ASN A 369 -16.40 -22.10 22.83
CA ASN A 369 -16.99 -21.85 24.14
C ASN A 369 -16.28 -22.70 25.22
N GLY A 370 -15.88 -22.06 26.32
CA GLY A 370 -15.19 -22.71 27.43
C GLY A 370 -13.66 -22.84 27.31
N PHE A 371 -13.06 -22.35 26.22
CA PHE A 371 -11.60 -22.36 26.03
C PHE A 371 -10.97 -20.98 26.27
N PRO A 372 -9.73 -20.90 26.79
CA PRO A 372 -8.81 -21.99 27.13
C PRO A 372 -9.21 -22.77 28.39
N THR A 373 -9.06 -24.10 28.38
CA THR A 373 -9.66 -24.95 29.44
C THR A 373 -8.74 -25.18 30.62
N ARG A 374 -7.41 -25.19 30.40
CA ARG A 374 -6.41 -25.64 31.40
C ARG A 374 -6.79 -26.95 32.13
N THR A 375 -7.61 -27.80 31.52
CA THR A 375 -8.04 -29.07 32.11
C THR A 375 -6.82 -29.93 32.45
N CYS A 376 -6.94 -30.75 33.49
CA CYS A 376 -5.93 -31.69 33.92
C CYS A 376 -5.30 -32.45 32.74
N GLY A 377 -4.01 -32.74 32.83
CA GLY A 377 -3.26 -33.46 31.82
C GLY A 377 -1.76 -33.32 32.06
N ASP A 378 -0.99 -34.23 31.48
CA ASP A 378 0.46 -34.38 31.75
C ASP A 378 1.28 -33.16 31.34
N MET A 379 0.78 -32.39 30.37
CA MET A 379 1.49 -31.25 29.80
C MET A 379 0.61 -29.99 29.77
N PRO A 380 1.16 -28.83 30.16
CA PRO A 380 0.46 -27.56 30.06
C PRO A 380 -0.04 -27.27 28.65
N ARG A 381 -1.28 -26.77 28.55
CA ARG A 381 -1.88 -26.35 27.28
C ARG A 381 -1.41 -24.94 26.92
N VAL A 382 -0.39 -24.86 26.08
CA VAL A 382 0.33 -23.61 25.77
C VAL A 382 0.43 -23.28 24.29
N ALA A 383 -0.03 -24.16 23.41
CA ALA A 383 -0.14 -23.94 21.97
C ALA A 383 -1.60 -23.74 21.55
N LEU A 384 -1.84 -23.26 20.33
CA LEU A 384 -3.18 -23.00 19.81
C LEU A 384 -3.52 -23.89 18.61
N ALA A 385 -4.75 -24.36 18.58
CA ALA A 385 -5.33 -25.07 17.46
C ALA A 385 -6.71 -24.51 17.15
N TYR A 386 -7.15 -24.65 15.90
CA TYR A 386 -8.47 -24.20 15.45
C TYR A 386 -9.33 -25.39 15.07
N THR A 387 -10.58 -25.39 15.52
CA THR A 387 -11.56 -26.45 15.28
C THR A 387 -12.79 -25.89 14.56
N GLN A 388 -13.69 -26.78 14.15
CA GLN A 388 -15.03 -26.39 13.64
C GLN A 388 -15.82 -25.51 14.63
N ASN A 389 -15.54 -25.63 15.93
CA ASN A 389 -16.21 -24.85 16.98
C ASN A 389 -15.45 -23.57 17.37
N GLY A 390 -14.24 -23.36 16.85
CA GLY A 390 -13.37 -22.22 17.17
C GLY A 390 -12.01 -22.65 17.72
N LEU A 391 -11.25 -21.67 18.19
CA LEU A 391 -9.91 -21.78 18.73
C LEU A 391 -9.92 -22.48 20.10
N VAL A 392 -8.94 -23.35 20.30
CA VAL A 392 -8.72 -24.13 21.52
C VAL A 392 -7.24 -24.09 21.92
N ASP A 393 -6.96 -24.23 23.21
CA ASP A 393 -5.59 -24.44 23.72
C ASP A 393 -5.23 -25.93 23.67
N VAL A 394 -4.00 -26.25 23.27
CA VAL A 394 -3.47 -27.62 23.19
C VAL A 394 -2.06 -27.69 23.80
N PRO A 395 -1.60 -28.88 24.23
CA PRO A 395 -0.20 -29.07 24.60
C PRO A 395 0.75 -28.80 23.43
N ASN A 396 1.96 -28.33 23.71
CA ASN A 396 2.96 -28.06 22.65
C ASN A 396 3.49 -29.34 21.96
N MET A 397 3.27 -30.51 22.54
CA MET A 397 3.55 -31.81 21.90
C MET A 397 2.44 -32.29 20.95
N ALA A 398 1.33 -31.56 20.83
CA ALA A 398 0.25 -31.93 19.93
C ALA A 398 0.74 -32.00 18.48
N ARG A 399 0.32 -33.06 17.77
CA ARG A 399 0.61 -33.30 16.35
C ARG A 399 -0.67 -33.05 15.57
N LEU A 400 -0.69 -32.00 14.75
CA LEU A 400 -1.88 -31.56 14.04
C LEU A 400 -1.56 -31.20 12.58
N PHE A 401 -2.58 -31.21 11.73
CA PHE A 401 -2.50 -30.66 10.38
C PHE A 401 -2.33 -29.13 10.42
N VAL A 402 -1.88 -28.52 9.34
CA VAL A 402 -1.68 -27.06 9.27
C VAL A 402 -2.50 -26.48 8.13
N ALA A 403 -3.26 -25.43 8.41
CA ALA A 403 -3.87 -24.61 7.37
C ALA A 403 -2.81 -23.62 6.85
N CYS A 404 -2.50 -23.72 5.56
CA CYS A 404 -1.57 -22.84 4.85
C CYS A 404 -2.35 -21.86 3.97
N THR A 405 -1.81 -20.67 3.84
CA THR A 405 -2.20 -19.70 2.80
C THR A 405 -0.93 -19.25 2.07
N PHE A 406 -1.10 -18.61 0.92
CA PHE A 406 -0.02 -18.19 0.04
C PHE A 406 -0.33 -16.83 -0.59
N GLY A 407 0.73 -16.09 -0.93
CA GLY A 407 0.67 -14.68 -1.35
C GLY A 407 1.03 -13.69 -0.23
N ALA A 408 0.85 -12.39 -0.48
CA ALA A 408 1.31 -11.32 0.42
C ALA A 408 0.65 -11.43 1.81
N PRO A 409 1.37 -11.57 2.94
CA PRO A 409 0.79 -11.75 4.28
C PRO A 409 -0.18 -10.62 4.70
N PRO A 410 -1.03 -10.81 5.75
CA PRO A 410 -2.04 -9.83 6.09
C PRO A 410 -1.39 -8.55 6.62
N GLU A 411 -1.90 -7.40 6.20
CA GLU A 411 -1.46 -6.10 6.72
C GLU A 411 -2.05 -5.87 8.12
N VAL A 412 -1.40 -6.46 9.13
CA VAL A 412 -1.75 -6.25 10.54
C VAL A 412 -0.59 -5.60 11.29
N LYS A 413 -0.87 -4.58 12.10
CA LYS A 413 0.11 -3.92 12.99
C LYS A 413 0.30 -4.74 14.27
N PRO A 414 1.47 -4.82 14.93
CA PRO A 414 1.59 -5.54 16.20
C PRO A 414 0.71 -4.92 17.30
N ASP A 415 0.28 -5.73 18.29
CA ASP A 415 -0.44 -5.22 19.47
C ASP A 415 0.53 -4.77 20.57
N ASP A 416 1.47 -3.92 20.20
CA ASP A 416 2.43 -3.33 21.12
C ASP A 416 2.13 -1.85 21.43
N GLY A 417 1.03 -1.29 20.91
CA GLY A 417 0.66 0.11 20.99
C GLY A 417 1.01 0.90 19.72
N SER A 418 1.75 0.29 18.78
CA SER A 418 2.06 0.91 17.48
C SER A 418 0.85 1.00 16.54
N GLU A 419 -0.22 0.26 16.81
CA GLU A 419 -1.46 0.30 16.03
C GLU A 419 -2.14 1.66 16.05
N ALA A 420 -1.94 2.43 17.13
CA ALA A 420 -2.44 3.79 17.27
C ALA A 420 -1.58 4.83 16.52
N CYS A 421 -0.37 4.47 16.10
CA CYS A 421 0.51 5.37 15.39
C CYS A 421 0.08 5.55 13.92
N SER A 422 0.30 6.76 13.43
CA SER A 422 0.30 7.03 11.99
C SER A 422 1.29 6.11 11.27
N ASP A 423 1.00 5.73 10.03
CA ASP A 423 1.96 4.99 9.18
C ASP A 423 3.25 5.79 8.91
N LEU A 424 3.20 7.11 9.16
CA LEU A 424 4.31 8.05 9.00
C LEU A 424 4.99 8.38 10.34
N ALA A 425 4.74 7.58 11.37
CA ALA A 425 5.34 7.68 12.69
C ALA A 425 6.14 6.43 13.06
N ASP A 426 7.15 6.61 13.90
CA ASP A 426 7.85 5.51 14.54
C ASP A 426 7.31 5.31 15.97
N TYR A 427 7.07 4.05 16.32
CA TYR A 427 6.66 3.66 17.66
C TYR A 427 7.87 3.32 18.52
N ASN A 428 8.06 4.06 19.61
CA ASN A 428 9.09 3.74 20.60
C ASN A 428 8.53 2.79 21.65
N LYS A 429 8.92 1.51 21.58
CA LYS A 429 8.47 0.45 22.49
C LYS A 429 8.80 0.70 23.97
N LYS A 430 9.87 1.44 24.27
CA LYS A 430 10.28 1.75 25.65
C LYS A 430 9.39 2.84 26.25
N THR A 431 9.15 3.91 25.51
CA THR A 431 8.36 5.06 26.00
C THR A 431 6.86 4.92 25.73
N LYS A 432 6.46 3.92 24.93
CA LYS A 432 5.11 3.69 24.43
C LYS A 432 4.50 4.89 23.72
N LYS A 433 5.32 5.68 23.03
CA LYS A 433 4.90 6.89 22.31
C LYS A 433 5.19 6.76 20.82
N CYS A 434 4.28 7.28 20.01
CA CYS A 434 4.49 7.49 18.59
C CYS A 434 5.26 8.81 18.40
N THR A 435 6.15 8.87 17.41
CA THR A 435 6.83 10.11 17.03
C THR A 435 6.85 10.17 15.51
N CYS A 436 6.36 11.26 14.94
CA CYS A 436 6.40 11.42 13.49
C CYS A 436 7.83 11.29 12.98
N ARG A 437 8.00 10.56 11.88
CA ARG A 437 9.30 10.40 11.21
C ARG A 437 9.84 11.75 10.80
N LYS A 438 11.16 11.88 10.71
CA LYS A 438 11.81 13.11 10.30
C LYS A 438 11.30 13.53 8.90
N GLY A 439 10.97 14.81 8.73
CA GLY A 439 10.33 15.34 7.52
C GLY A 439 8.80 15.28 7.51
N TYR A 440 8.19 14.67 8.54
CA TYR A 440 6.76 14.70 8.81
C TYR A 440 6.49 15.55 10.06
N TYR A 441 5.48 16.39 9.96
CA TYR A 441 4.99 17.25 11.03
C TYR A 441 3.92 16.54 11.82
N ASP A 442 4.04 16.63 13.14
CA ASP A 442 3.04 16.15 14.07
C ASP A 442 1.93 17.19 14.24
N MET A 443 0.70 16.81 13.90
CA MET A 443 -0.46 17.67 14.06
C MET A 443 -0.67 18.10 15.51
N ALA A 444 -0.33 17.25 16.49
CA ALA A 444 -0.44 17.57 17.90
C ALA A 444 0.50 18.72 18.30
N ASN A 445 1.58 18.95 17.56
CA ASN A 445 2.60 19.96 17.86
C ASN A 445 2.44 21.23 17.01
N GLN A 446 1.54 21.23 16.02
CA GLN A 446 1.29 22.43 15.22
C GLN A 446 0.45 23.45 15.98
N LYS A 447 0.91 24.70 15.99
CA LYS A 447 0.15 25.87 16.49
C LYS A 447 -0.87 26.41 15.47
N LEU A 448 -0.97 25.78 14.31
CA LEU A 448 -1.78 26.23 13.17
C LEU A 448 -3.29 26.19 13.44
N PHE A 449 -3.71 25.42 14.44
CA PHE A 449 -5.10 25.30 14.85
C PHE A 449 -5.23 25.58 16.34
N ALA A 450 -6.22 26.38 16.72
CA ALA A 450 -6.57 26.58 18.12
C ALA A 450 -7.09 25.25 18.70
N LYS A 451 -6.41 24.72 19.71
CA LYS A 451 -6.84 23.52 20.45
C LYS A 451 -8.05 23.87 21.32
N ARG A 452 -9.14 23.09 21.25
CA ARG A 452 -10.27 23.24 22.17
C ARG A 452 -9.94 22.63 23.53
N LYS A 453 -10.62 23.11 24.57
CA LYS A 453 -10.56 22.51 25.91
C LYS A 453 -11.19 21.11 25.84
N GLY A 454 -10.35 20.07 25.88
CA GLY A 454 -10.75 18.66 25.69
C GLY A 454 -10.11 17.97 24.48
N ASP A 455 -9.47 18.70 23.57
CA ASP A 455 -8.75 18.10 22.44
C ASP A 455 -7.46 17.41 22.94
N THR A 456 -7.52 16.11 23.20
CA THR A 456 -6.34 15.27 23.48
C THR A 456 -5.71 14.81 22.17
N SER A 457 -4.92 15.69 21.53
CA SER A 457 -4.07 15.25 20.40
C SER A 457 -2.87 14.48 20.93
N VAL A 458 -2.83 13.18 20.68
CA VAL A 458 -1.70 12.31 21.05
C VAL A 458 -0.60 12.42 20.00
N PRO A 459 0.65 12.75 20.38
CA PRO A 459 1.76 12.85 19.45
C PRO A 459 1.95 11.58 18.60
N GLY A 460 2.27 11.76 17.32
CA GLY A 460 2.56 10.70 16.36
C GLY A 460 1.34 9.90 15.87
N VAL A 461 0.12 10.24 16.29
CA VAL A 461 -1.12 9.64 15.75
C VAL A 461 -1.50 10.25 14.40
N HIS A 462 -1.19 11.53 14.20
CA HIS A 462 -1.45 12.25 12.96
C HIS A 462 -0.18 12.95 12.47
N CYS A 463 0.53 12.26 11.58
CA CYS A 463 1.75 12.75 10.94
C CYS A 463 1.46 13.08 9.48
N PHE A 464 2.01 14.18 9.00
CA PHE A 464 1.84 14.62 7.61
C PHE A 464 3.11 15.30 7.13
N THR A 465 3.44 15.17 5.86
CA THR A 465 4.51 15.96 5.24
C THR A 465 3.86 16.93 4.27
N CYS A 466 4.31 18.17 4.27
CA CYS A 466 3.96 19.12 3.24
C CYS A 466 5.30 19.58 2.66
N LYS A 467 5.69 19.07 1.49
CA LYS A 467 6.78 19.69 0.73
C LYS A 467 6.39 21.17 0.58
N LYS A 468 7.24 22.09 1.05
CA LYS A 468 7.08 23.52 0.73
C LYS A 468 7.23 23.67 -0.79
N ALA A 469 6.15 23.49 -1.54
CA ALA A 469 6.23 23.50 -2.99
C ALA A 469 4.92 23.95 -3.64
N LYS A 470 5.00 25.20 -4.15
CA LYS A 470 4.25 25.77 -5.27
C LYS A 470 2.83 26.30 -4.95
N GLU A 471 2.57 27.52 -5.42
CA GLU A 471 1.28 28.23 -5.35
C GLU A 471 0.13 27.29 -5.75
N ILE A 472 -0.78 26.98 -4.82
CA ILE A 472 -1.99 26.18 -5.09
C ILE A 472 -3.10 27.13 -5.53
N ALA A 473 -3.77 26.86 -6.65
CA ALA A 473 -4.99 27.58 -7.01
C ALA A 473 -6.20 26.82 -6.48
N VAL A 474 -7.04 27.50 -5.70
CA VAL A 474 -8.25 26.94 -5.10
C VAL A 474 -9.44 27.74 -5.62
N TYR A 475 -10.47 27.06 -6.12
CA TYR A 475 -11.74 27.67 -6.47
C TYR A 475 -12.82 27.10 -5.57
N VAL A 476 -13.56 27.95 -4.86
CA VAL A 476 -14.63 27.53 -3.94
C VAL A 476 -15.99 27.94 -4.48
N LEU A 477 -16.84 26.96 -4.75
CA LEU A 477 -18.26 27.14 -5.00
C LEU A 477 -19.02 27.00 -3.69
N LEU A 478 -19.71 28.07 -3.27
CA LEU A 478 -20.39 28.20 -2.00
C LEU A 478 -21.89 28.26 -2.22
N ASP A 479 -22.63 27.26 -1.77
CA ASP A 479 -24.07 27.42 -1.59
C ASP A 479 -24.32 28.43 -0.46
N SER A 480 -25.08 29.46 -0.79
CA SER A 480 -25.44 30.62 0.03
C SER A 480 -26.91 30.56 0.43
N SER A 481 -27.56 29.42 0.23
CA SER A 481 -28.93 29.20 0.71
C SER A 481 -29.03 29.19 2.23
N ASP A 482 -27.92 28.92 2.94
CA ASP A 482 -27.76 28.97 4.40
C ASP A 482 -26.34 29.43 4.80
N LYS A 483 -26.12 29.66 6.11
CA LYS A 483 -24.81 30.02 6.71
C LYS A 483 -23.78 28.87 6.71
N PHE A 484 -24.09 27.70 6.13
CA PHE A 484 -23.24 26.52 6.17
C PHE A 484 -21.96 26.70 5.34
N GLY A 485 -22.08 27.05 4.06
CA GLY A 485 -20.93 27.27 3.18
C GLY A 485 -19.98 28.36 3.69
N SER A 486 -20.53 29.45 4.21
CA SER A 486 -19.74 30.57 4.76
C SER A 486 -19.03 30.23 6.08
N LYS A 487 -19.69 29.50 7.00
CA LYS A 487 -19.07 29.00 8.24
C LYS A 487 -17.95 28.01 7.94
N LEU A 488 -18.16 27.10 6.99
CA LEU A 488 -17.16 26.12 6.62
C LEU A 488 -15.96 26.78 5.93
N LEU A 489 -16.20 27.75 5.04
CA LEU A 489 -15.12 28.55 4.43
C LEU A 489 -14.25 29.23 5.48
N ILE A 490 -14.82 29.75 6.58
CA ILE A 490 -14.06 30.33 7.69
C ILE A 490 -13.08 29.32 8.27
N CYS A 491 -13.49 28.06 8.48
CA CYS A 491 -12.60 27.01 8.97
C CYS A 491 -11.47 26.66 7.98
N LEU A 492 -11.67 26.89 6.68
CA LEU A 492 -10.71 26.55 5.63
C LEU A 492 -9.67 27.66 5.35
N ARG A 493 -9.88 28.87 5.89
CA ARG A 493 -8.96 30.01 5.71
C ARG A 493 -7.54 29.72 6.20
N TYR A 494 -7.40 29.10 7.37
CA TYR A 494 -6.09 28.82 7.97
C TYR A 494 -5.26 27.81 7.15
N PRO A 495 -5.82 26.66 6.72
CA PRO A 495 -5.13 25.79 5.74
C PRO A 495 -4.71 26.53 4.46
N PHE A 496 -5.59 27.34 3.86
CA PHE A 496 -5.26 28.05 2.62
C PHE A 496 -4.14 29.08 2.79
N ALA A 497 -4.15 29.82 3.91
CA ALA A 497 -3.11 30.79 4.24
C ALA A 497 -1.76 30.10 4.45
N TYR A 498 -1.73 28.99 5.19
CA TYR A 498 -0.51 28.19 5.40
C TYR A 498 0.11 27.70 4.08
N HIS A 499 -0.72 27.43 3.08
CA HIS A 499 -0.30 26.94 1.77
C HIS A 499 -0.09 28.02 0.71
N HIS A 500 -0.15 29.31 1.08
CA HIS A 500 -0.12 30.44 0.13
C HIS A 500 -1.05 30.21 -1.07
N ALA A 501 -2.24 29.69 -0.79
CA ALA A 501 -3.19 29.35 -1.83
C ALA A 501 -3.71 30.64 -2.49
N TYR A 502 -3.79 30.60 -3.82
CA TYR A 502 -4.50 31.56 -4.62
C TYR A 502 -5.99 31.18 -4.63
N LEU A 503 -6.84 32.00 -4.00
CA LEU A 503 -8.23 31.64 -3.71
C LEU A 503 -9.19 32.42 -4.61
N MET A 504 -9.99 31.68 -5.37
CA MET A 504 -11.15 32.17 -6.11
C MET A 504 -12.43 31.62 -5.45
N ALA A 505 -13.52 32.37 -5.49
CA ALA A 505 -14.80 31.89 -4.96
C ALA A 505 -16.01 32.39 -5.76
N SER A 506 -17.09 31.62 -5.75
CA SER A 506 -18.39 32.02 -6.29
C SER A 506 -19.52 31.47 -5.44
N TYR A 507 -20.64 32.19 -5.35
CA TYR A 507 -21.77 31.83 -4.50
C TYR A 507 -22.95 31.32 -5.33
N LEU A 508 -23.65 30.27 -4.89
CA LEU A 508 -24.90 29.74 -5.41
C LEU A 508 -26.04 30.14 -4.45
N LYS A 509 -27.06 30.90 -4.83
CA LYS A 509 -28.25 31.17 -3.99
C LYS A 509 -29.29 30.06 -4.18
N LYS A 510 -30.14 29.87 -3.16
CA LYS A 510 -31.29 28.94 -3.15
C LYS A 510 -32.03 28.97 -4.49
N GLY A 511 -32.09 27.82 -5.17
CA GLY A 511 -32.62 27.68 -6.54
C GLY A 511 -31.58 27.81 -7.67
N GLY A 512 -30.28 27.61 -7.39
CA GLY A 512 -29.23 27.59 -8.40
C GLY A 512 -28.98 28.95 -9.05
N LYS A 513 -28.49 29.95 -8.30
CA LYS A 513 -28.13 31.26 -8.87
C LYS A 513 -26.72 31.68 -8.49
N LEU A 514 -25.86 32.02 -9.44
CA LEU A 514 -24.57 32.59 -9.09
C LEU A 514 -24.73 34.06 -8.67
N GLY A 515 -24.25 34.45 -7.49
CA GLY A 515 -23.89 35.83 -7.20
C GLY A 515 -22.38 35.95 -7.28
N SER A 516 -21.84 36.64 -8.28
CA SER A 516 -20.43 37.03 -8.25
C SER A 516 -20.27 38.14 -7.22
N ALA A 517 -19.67 37.84 -6.07
CA ALA A 517 -19.27 38.87 -5.11
C ALA A 517 -17.98 39.60 -5.54
N PHE A 518 -17.42 39.25 -6.70
CA PHE A 518 -16.13 39.75 -7.14
C PHE A 518 -16.24 40.07 -8.62
N GLY A 519 -16.16 41.36 -8.96
CA GLY A 519 -15.95 41.79 -10.33
C GLY A 519 -14.65 41.20 -10.87
N ASP A 520 -14.51 41.17 -12.19
CA ASP A 520 -13.43 40.56 -12.97
C ASP A 520 -11.98 40.98 -12.62
N SER A 521 -11.71 41.70 -11.52
CA SER A 521 -10.39 42.28 -11.22
C SER A 521 -9.66 41.82 -9.96
N ASP A 522 -10.31 41.20 -8.97
CA ASP A 522 -9.63 41.03 -7.65
C ASP A 522 -9.23 39.58 -7.38
N ASP A 523 -8.13 39.22 -8.02
CA ASP A 523 -7.33 38.04 -7.75
C ASP A 523 -6.75 38.10 -6.31
N PHE A 524 -7.33 37.37 -5.33
CA PHE A 524 -6.80 37.37 -3.96
C PHE A 524 -5.55 36.49 -3.86
N ARG A 525 -4.38 37.12 -3.72
CA ARG A 525 -3.21 36.48 -3.10
C ARG A 525 -3.38 36.54 -1.58
N LEU A 526 -3.48 35.38 -0.93
CA LEU A 526 -3.37 35.26 0.52
C LEU A 526 -1.92 35.56 0.92
N VAL A 527 -1.60 36.83 1.18
CA VAL A 527 -0.36 37.24 1.84
C VAL A 527 -0.71 37.65 3.26
N GLU A 528 0.01 37.08 4.23
CA GLU A 528 -0.09 37.42 5.64
C GLU A 528 0.24 38.91 5.81
N ALA A 529 -0.76 39.73 6.19
CA ALA A 529 -0.58 41.13 6.56
C ALA A 529 -1.32 41.39 7.89
N GLU A 530 -0.70 42.21 8.74
CA GLU A 530 -0.94 42.38 10.18
C GLU A 530 -2.34 42.91 10.61
N GLY A 531 -3.37 42.90 9.75
CA GLY A 531 -4.64 43.59 9.97
C GLY A 531 -5.93 42.75 9.96
N GLY A 532 -5.83 41.42 9.86
CA GLY A 532 -7.00 40.53 9.88
C GLY A 532 -7.80 40.45 8.56
N TRP A 533 -8.54 39.34 8.41
CA TRP A 533 -9.25 38.96 7.18
C TRP A 533 -10.66 39.59 7.11
N LYS A 534 -10.98 40.38 6.08
CA LYS A 534 -12.37 40.82 5.82
C LYS A 534 -12.89 40.17 4.55
N LEU A 535 -13.92 39.32 4.70
CA LEU A 535 -14.73 38.83 3.58
C LEU A 535 -15.73 39.96 3.25
N LYS A 536 -15.67 40.53 2.04
CA LYS A 536 -16.66 41.52 1.61
C LYS A 536 -17.93 40.76 1.20
N GLU A 537 -19.05 41.00 1.87
CA GLU A 537 -20.34 40.40 1.49
C GLU A 537 -20.77 40.94 0.11
N PRO A 538 -21.37 40.11 -0.77
CA PRO A 538 -21.83 40.56 -2.10
C PRO A 538 -22.88 41.67 -1.99
N SER A 539 -22.69 42.75 -2.74
CA SER A 539 -23.75 43.71 -3.04
C SER A 539 -24.84 43.02 -3.85
N SER A 540 -26.09 43.16 -3.42
CA SER A 540 -27.23 42.33 -3.80
C SER A 540 -27.84 42.60 -5.19
N SER A 541 -27.11 43.15 -6.17
CA SER A 541 -27.73 43.78 -7.34
C SER A 541 -27.65 43.08 -8.70
N ASP A 542 -26.81 42.05 -8.92
CA ASP A 542 -26.74 41.40 -10.25
C ASP A 542 -27.52 40.08 -10.33
N SER A 543 -28.38 39.99 -11.36
CA SER A 543 -29.50 39.07 -11.48
C SER A 543 -29.36 38.10 -12.67
N GLY A 544 -28.38 37.20 -12.61
CA GLY A 544 -28.27 36.05 -13.52
C GLY A 544 -28.58 34.72 -12.81
N LYS A 545 -29.48 33.89 -13.35
CA LYS A 545 -29.72 32.51 -12.88
C LYS A 545 -28.68 31.58 -13.53
N LYS A 546 -27.87 30.86 -12.74
CA LYS A 546 -26.86 29.90 -13.22
C LYS A 546 -26.92 28.60 -12.41
N THR A 547 -27.10 27.48 -13.10
CA THR A 547 -27.16 26.09 -12.58
C THR A 547 -25.83 25.62 -11.97
N ILE A 548 -25.80 24.52 -11.18
CA ILE A 548 -24.52 23.99 -10.67
C ILE A 548 -23.63 23.52 -11.83
N THR A 549 -24.24 23.02 -12.90
CA THR A 549 -23.54 22.63 -14.13
C THR A 549 -22.76 23.80 -14.74
N GLU A 550 -23.37 24.98 -14.83
CA GLU A 550 -22.72 26.19 -15.34
C GLU A 550 -21.62 26.70 -14.39
N ALA A 551 -21.91 26.72 -13.09
CA ALA A 551 -20.96 27.18 -12.06
C ALA A 551 -19.69 26.31 -12.01
N VAL A 552 -19.86 24.99 -12.09
CA VAL A 552 -18.75 24.04 -12.11
C VAL A 552 -17.96 24.14 -13.40
N THR A 553 -18.63 24.33 -14.54
CA THR A 553 -17.96 24.54 -15.83
C THR A 553 -17.07 25.79 -15.80
N GLU A 554 -17.59 26.89 -15.25
CA GLU A 554 -16.86 28.14 -15.11
C GLU A 554 -15.64 27.98 -14.18
N ALA A 555 -15.85 27.43 -12.98
CA ALA A 555 -14.81 27.23 -11.99
C ALA A 555 -13.69 26.31 -12.50
N TYR A 556 -14.06 25.21 -13.17
CA TYR A 556 -13.12 24.30 -13.78
C TYR A 556 -12.32 24.98 -14.89
N THR A 557 -12.97 25.76 -15.75
CA THR A 557 -12.30 26.48 -16.85
C THR A 557 -11.32 27.53 -16.32
N LYS A 558 -11.70 28.26 -15.27
CA LYS A 558 -10.83 29.25 -14.61
C LYS A 558 -9.61 28.58 -13.97
N LEU A 559 -9.80 27.49 -13.22
CA LEU A 559 -8.70 26.69 -12.68
C LEU A 559 -7.81 26.10 -13.78
N ALA A 560 -8.40 25.56 -14.85
CA ALA A 560 -7.67 24.99 -15.98
C ALA A 560 -6.76 26.03 -16.66
N LYS A 561 -7.16 27.30 -16.72
CA LYS A 561 -6.34 28.41 -17.24
C LYS A 561 -5.30 28.92 -16.25
N HIS A 562 -5.46 28.67 -14.95
CA HIS A 562 -4.52 29.14 -13.93
C HIS A 562 -3.12 28.51 -14.09
N ARG A 563 -2.06 29.29 -13.81
CA ARG A 563 -0.65 28.88 -13.95
C ARG A 563 -0.14 27.94 -12.86
N SER A 564 -0.89 27.82 -11.76
CA SER A 564 -0.55 26.95 -10.62
C SER A 564 -0.44 25.50 -11.05
N TYR A 565 0.62 24.82 -10.58
CA TYR A 565 0.80 23.40 -10.82
C TYR A 565 -0.27 22.57 -10.09
N ARG A 566 -0.77 23.05 -8.94
CA ARG A 566 -1.81 22.40 -8.14
C ARG A 566 -3.09 23.20 -8.20
N LYS A 567 -4.21 22.52 -8.46
CA LYS A 567 -5.52 23.13 -8.69
C LYS A 567 -6.58 22.33 -7.95
N LEU A 568 -7.38 23.00 -7.13
CA LEU A 568 -8.39 22.38 -6.29
C LEU A 568 -9.73 23.11 -6.48
N LEU A 569 -10.76 22.36 -6.88
CA LEU A 569 -12.14 22.81 -6.92
C LEU A 569 -12.88 22.30 -5.68
N ILE A 570 -13.56 23.18 -4.97
CA ILE A 570 -14.24 22.89 -3.71
C ILE A 570 -15.70 23.26 -3.86
N LEU A 571 -16.60 22.31 -3.62
CA LEU A 571 -18.03 22.52 -3.60
C LEU A 571 -18.53 22.39 -2.16
N LEU A 572 -19.02 23.50 -1.60
CA LEU A 572 -19.67 23.52 -0.28
C LEU A 572 -21.15 23.75 -0.51
N LEU A 573 -21.95 22.69 -0.40
CA LEU A 573 -23.36 22.68 -0.78
C LEU A 573 -24.26 22.54 0.46
N ASP A 574 -25.39 23.24 0.51
CA ASP A 574 -26.31 23.08 1.64
C ASP A 574 -27.18 21.83 1.45
N GLN A 575 -27.57 21.59 0.19
CA GLN A 575 -28.33 20.44 -0.25
C GLN A 575 -27.85 19.97 -1.62
N VAL A 576 -28.22 18.74 -1.98
CA VAL A 576 -27.91 18.17 -3.30
C VAL A 576 -28.67 18.95 -4.39
N PRO A 577 -28.00 19.58 -5.37
CA PRO A 577 -28.65 20.32 -6.44
C PRO A 577 -29.47 19.41 -7.37
N SER A 578 -30.55 19.95 -7.95
CA SER A 578 -31.42 19.20 -8.86
C SER A 578 -30.74 18.77 -10.17
N ASP A 579 -29.77 19.54 -10.65
CA ASP A 579 -29.01 19.27 -11.89
C ASP A 579 -27.65 18.60 -11.63
N VAL A 580 -27.46 17.96 -10.48
CA VAL A 580 -26.19 17.30 -10.10
C VAL A 580 -25.71 16.26 -11.11
N SER A 581 -26.63 15.52 -11.74
CA SER A 581 -26.29 14.51 -12.76
C SER A 581 -25.73 15.16 -14.02
N ALA A 582 -26.28 16.31 -14.43
CA ALA A 582 -25.75 17.09 -15.55
C ALA A 582 -24.37 17.68 -15.23
N ALA A 583 -24.18 18.18 -14.00
CA ALA A 583 -22.90 18.71 -13.54
C ALA A 583 -21.81 17.62 -13.46
N SER A 584 -22.15 16.43 -12.97
CA SER A 584 -21.24 15.29 -12.94
C SER A 584 -20.81 14.86 -14.34
N LYS A 585 -21.77 14.68 -15.26
CA LYS A 585 -21.46 14.38 -16.66
C LYS A 585 -20.54 15.44 -17.27
N LYS A 586 -20.82 16.72 -17.00
CA LYS A 586 -20.03 17.82 -17.54
C LYS A 586 -18.60 17.86 -16.99
N LEU A 587 -18.42 17.54 -15.71
CA LEU A 587 -17.09 17.39 -15.09
C LEU A 587 -16.29 16.26 -15.74
N THR A 588 -16.92 15.12 -16.03
CA THR A 588 -16.29 14.01 -16.74
C THR A 588 -15.81 14.45 -18.12
N GLU A 589 -16.68 15.11 -18.90
CA GLU A 589 -16.32 15.67 -20.21
C GLU A 589 -15.12 16.65 -20.12
N LEU A 590 -15.13 17.55 -19.12
CA LEU A 590 -14.08 18.55 -18.93
C LEU A 590 -12.73 17.94 -18.49
N ARG A 591 -12.75 16.81 -17.76
CA ARG A 591 -11.57 16.04 -17.38
C ARG A 591 -10.98 15.32 -18.58
N GLU A 592 -11.82 14.66 -19.36
CA GLU A 592 -11.40 13.94 -20.59
C GLU A 592 -10.84 14.91 -21.63
N SER A 593 -11.42 16.10 -21.78
CA SER A 593 -10.95 17.09 -22.75
C SER A 593 -9.68 17.84 -22.32
N ASN A 594 -9.26 17.74 -21.04
CA ASN A 594 -8.12 18.47 -20.49
C ASN A 594 -7.21 17.55 -19.65
N LEU A 595 -6.86 16.38 -20.20
CA LEU A 595 -6.03 15.36 -19.54
C LEU A 595 -4.70 15.89 -18.95
N GLU A 596 -4.12 16.95 -19.54
CA GLU A 596 -2.87 17.56 -19.06
C GLU A 596 -3.03 18.45 -17.81
N LYS A 597 -4.26 18.82 -17.43
CA LYS A 597 -4.55 19.80 -16.37
C LYS A 597 -5.31 19.13 -15.23
N HIS A 598 -4.58 18.39 -14.39
CA HIS A 598 -5.15 17.73 -13.22
C HIS A 598 -5.77 18.75 -12.24
N ILE A 599 -7.07 18.60 -11.95
CA ILE A 599 -7.82 19.40 -10.97
C ILE A 599 -8.47 18.44 -9.97
N GLU A 600 -8.10 18.55 -8.70
CA GLU A 600 -8.73 17.80 -7.62
C GLU A 600 -10.09 18.42 -7.26
N ILE A 601 -11.09 17.59 -6.97
CA ILE A 601 -12.45 18.07 -6.64
C ILE A 601 -12.88 17.52 -5.29
N PHE A 602 -13.15 18.45 -4.35
CA PHE A 602 -13.68 18.18 -3.03
C PHE A 602 -15.15 18.62 -2.93
N VAL A 603 -16.02 17.75 -2.41
CA VAL A 603 -17.44 18.06 -2.23
C VAL A 603 -17.84 17.82 -0.78
N ALA A 604 -18.39 18.84 -0.15
CA ALA A 604 -19.06 18.77 1.14
C ALA A 604 -20.52 19.23 1.00
N VAL A 605 -21.44 18.49 1.63
CA VAL A 605 -22.87 18.81 1.61
C VAL A 605 -23.47 18.77 3.01
N ALA A 606 -24.39 19.69 3.33
CA ALA A 606 -25.03 19.69 4.64
C ALA A 606 -26.13 18.63 4.76
N SER A 607 -26.97 18.50 3.73
CA SER A 607 -28.16 17.65 3.74
C SER A 607 -28.44 17.00 2.36
N GLY A 608 -29.26 15.94 2.34
CA GLY A 608 -29.60 15.20 1.11
C GLY A 608 -28.84 13.87 0.90
N ASP A 609 -29.14 13.22 -0.23
CA ASP A 609 -28.53 11.95 -0.67
C ASP A 609 -27.19 12.20 -1.39
N THR A 610 -26.11 11.75 -0.77
CA THR A 610 -24.75 11.95 -1.26
C THR A 610 -24.38 11.05 -2.42
N LYS A 611 -25.17 10.01 -2.73
CA LYS A 611 -24.82 9.00 -3.74
C LYS A 611 -24.61 9.62 -5.12
N SER A 612 -25.41 10.62 -5.48
CA SER A 612 -25.34 11.35 -6.75
C SER A 612 -24.19 12.37 -6.84
N LEU A 613 -23.52 12.67 -5.73
CA LEU A 613 -22.38 13.59 -5.66
C LEU A 613 -21.02 12.86 -5.76
N THR A 614 -21.02 11.53 -5.55
CA THR A 614 -19.81 10.70 -5.55
C THR A 614 -19.01 10.86 -6.85
N ASP A 615 -19.72 10.89 -7.97
CA ASP A 615 -19.17 10.96 -9.32
C ASP A 615 -18.59 12.35 -9.67
N MET A 616 -18.88 13.38 -8.86
CA MET A 616 -18.28 14.71 -9.02
C MET A 616 -16.89 14.80 -8.37
N THR A 617 -16.60 13.97 -7.38
CA THR A 617 -15.35 14.03 -6.60
C THR A 617 -14.23 13.29 -7.32
N THR A 618 -12.97 13.69 -7.10
CA THR A 618 -11.81 12.89 -7.58
C THR A 618 -11.53 11.69 -6.68
N THR A 619 -11.95 11.74 -5.41
CA THR A 619 -11.66 10.71 -4.40
C THR A 619 -12.76 9.66 -4.25
N GLY A 620 -13.89 9.82 -4.96
CA GLY A 620 -15.10 9.01 -4.75
C GLY A 620 -15.72 9.22 -3.36
N LYS A 621 -15.42 10.32 -2.67
CA LYS A 621 -15.90 10.59 -1.30
C LYS A 621 -16.56 11.95 -1.19
N VAL A 622 -17.81 11.94 -0.73
CA VAL A 622 -18.61 13.13 -0.42
C VAL A 622 -18.71 13.27 1.09
N HIS A 623 -18.47 14.47 1.62
CA HIS A 623 -18.50 14.73 3.04
C HIS A 623 -19.87 15.30 3.47
N LYS A 624 -20.67 14.49 4.16
CA LYS A 624 -21.91 14.97 4.80
C LYS A 624 -21.58 15.64 6.14
N ILE A 625 -21.90 16.92 6.29
CA ILE A 625 -21.58 17.70 7.49
C ILE A 625 -22.87 18.35 8.01
N PRO A 626 -23.40 17.96 9.17
CA PRO A 626 -24.61 18.61 9.70
C PRO A 626 -24.43 20.13 9.83
N SER A 627 -25.46 20.91 9.45
CA SER A 627 -25.49 22.38 9.49
C SER A 627 -25.01 22.96 10.83
N ASP A 628 -25.36 22.26 11.91
CA ASP A 628 -25.14 22.66 13.30
C ASP A 628 -23.66 22.53 13.70
N HIS A 629 -22.89 21.75 12.94
CA HIS A 629 -21.47 21.48 13.17
C HIS A 629 -20.55 22.36 12.30
N ALA A 630 -21.08 23.06 11.28
CA ALA A 630 -20.28 23.83 10.33
C ALA A 630 -19.54 25.04 10.93
N GLY A 631 -19.97 25.53 12.11
CA GLY A 631 -19.32 26.62 12.84
C GLY A 631 -18.28 26.17 13.88
N GLN A 632 -18.09 24.87 14.11
CA GLN A 632 -17.20 24.36 15.15
C GLN A 632 -15.82 23.99 14.57
N CYS A 633 -14.97 25.00 14.32
CA CYS A 633 -13.60 24.75 13.86
C CYS A 633 -12.73 24.20 15.01
N GLY A 634 -12.35 22.92 14.96
CA GLY A 634 -11.32 22.36 15.83
C GLY A 634 -10.55 21.23 15.16
N LEU A 635 -9.39 20.88 15.73
CA LEU A 635 -8.39 19.94 15.19
C LEU A 635 -8.90 18.52 14.87
N GLY A 636 -10.11 18.16 15.30
CA GLY A 636 -10.68 16.81 15.15
C GLY A 636 -11.80 16.66 14.12
N THR A 637 -12.15 17.69 13.34
CA THR A 637 -13.20 17.50 12.33
C THR A 637 -12.64 16.75 11.11
N LYS A 638 -13.33 15.68 10.70
CA LYS A 638 -12.97 14.83 9.54
C LYS A 638 -12.68 15.64 8.25
N VAL A 639 -13.25 16.84 8.17
CA VAL A 639 -13.17 17.76 7.04
C VAL A 639 -11.85 18.51 6.99
N SER A 640 -11.38 19.06 8.11
CA SER A 640 -10.09 19.77 8.15
C SER A 640 -8.92 18.81 7.91
N SER A 641 -9.02 17.59 8.47
CA SER A 641 -8.04 16.52 8.27
C SER A 641 -7.95 16.05 6.82
N GLU A 642 -9.08 15.73 6.16
CA GLU A 642 -9.06 15.28 4.75
C GLU A 642 -8.71 16.43 3.80
N MET A 643 -9.00 17.68 4.16
CA MET A 643 -8.63 18.83 3.36
C MET A 643 -7.15 19.21 3.47
N LEU A 644 -6.57 19.14 4.68
CA LEU A 644 -5.12 19.17 4.87
C LEU A 644 -4.45 18.03 4.11
N ARG A 645 -5.07 16.86 4.10
CA ARG A 645 -4.61 15.72 3.32
C ARG A 645 -4.58 16.09 1.83
N LEU A 646 -5.66 16.62 1.24
CA LEU A 646 -5.66 17.06 -0.17
C LEU A 646 -4.63 18.17 -0.46
N LEU A 647 -4.50 19.14 0.45
CA LEU A 647 -3.52 20.23 0.30
C LEU A 647 -2.06 19.73 0.42
N CYS A 648 -1.80 18.66 1.19
CA CYS A 648 -0.46 18.11 1.41
C CYS A 648 -0.16 16.80 0.66
N LEU A 649 -1.12 16.18 -0.04
CA LEU A 649 -0.94 14.93 -0.79
C LEU A 649 -0.15 15.17 -2.09
N HIS A 650 1.19 15.14 -2.06
CA HIS A 650 2.11 14.60 -3.09
C HIS A 650 3.57 14.99 -2.79
#